data_AF-A0A3D9AW27-F1
#
_entry.id   AF-A0A3D9AW27-F1
#
_cell.length_a   1.000
_cell.length_b   1.000
_cell.length_c   1.000
_cell.angle_alpha   90.00
_cell.angle_beta   90.00
_cell.angle_gamma   90.00
#
_symmetry.space_group_name_H-M   'P 1'
#
loop_
_entity.id
_entity.type
_entity.pdbx_description
1 polymer ?
#
loop_
_entity_poly.entity_id
_entity_poly.type
_entity_poly.pdbx_seq_one_letter_code
_entity_poly.pdbx_strand_id
1 'polypeptide(L)'
;MRKKGVAQISGVVKPIVGETYNYSVTGWYPDTEPEKRNPNNVTWELFKQRSLGKFTTTNIRKKGISSFTFGEKAVGSVYKLQAYLYEPEGGGLIITPQPAKIPKIDKVELFYVDDKKGSTFSFMEKLRSRAYCVNMLKKELVFTLWEDDAKGEGHNANNKLIETRKAKVNENGIAVTEFMLTKALMKKAMQGETDPKQLEFYVTVEYYSHKKHATDNVNINNPFPPIKHEVPVKPRGVPKAKGSPAASKPASKKEEKGILENVRDWWKDFDLWDWGESSGTIKKDKPPTVQKPDGRSPAIVKGEKKPTSSCICKEQYKDLLWGGKVSCEFRKKVILISRRNSIDPNNLMAAMAHETGGTFDPTIGTFKKHKNESKEGYVGLLQIGKDAATDLKITRTKLLNMNQIEQLDYVEKYLNLPLVKGKLNTLTDFYLAVLFPVDCGKGNQPNHVVFDNSLPISYKNGKVIRNLNYWRNVGYSANPVFHKEGSKEKGKTYVWEIAENIKKWYDNGKKNITKEFSCQKAKVTPKQTETSSKIVYFDSGLTEERVNVVSQFTISILEKAAKNSANDKLIITSTIRSTRKQAEVMYSNESSGNHIRYAAPGRAVIAVFNTGKSRSESKEKIISDMDKKIKELSESGQRVSLHCVSKEAYSKNNIIDISYSRGAKNPRDLIRELVKDPAVTKIIHPLNNVVSNSKIKFDTKEPAIHVEIKVQ
;
A
#
# COMPACT_ATOMS: atom_id res chain seq x y z
N MET A 1 -35.18 6.81 -47.45
CA MET A 1 -35.69 8.20 -47.53
C MET A 1 -34.52 9.12 -47.83
N ARG A 2 -34.69 10.17 -48.65
CA ARG A 2 -33.63 11.16 -48.86
C ARG A 2 -33.50 12.04 -47.60
N LYS A 3 -32.27 12.43 -47.25
CA LYS A 3 -31.97 13.21 -46.03
C LYS A 3 -32.54 14.62 -46.11
N LYS A 4 -33.07 15.17 -45.01
CA LYS A 4 -33.75 16.48 -44.97
C LYS A 4 -33.36 17.24 -43.70
N GLY A 5 -32.90 18.49 -43.87
CA GLY A 5 -32.48 19.36 -42.77
C GLY A 5 -31.04 19.83 -42.94
N VAL A 6 -30.33 19.94 -41.82
CA VAL A 6 -28.97 20.50 -41.78
C VAL A 6 -27.95 19.47 -42.31
N ALA A 7 -27.20 19.85 -43.33
CA ALA A 7 -26.14 19.01 -43.91
C ALA A 7 -24.75 19.31 -43.33
N GLN A 8 -24.46 20.58 -43.04
CA GLN A 8 -23.14 21.01 -42.59
C GLN A 8 -23.22 22.16 -41.57
N ILE A 9 -22.31 22.11 -40.60
CA ILE A 9 -22.11 23.17 -39.60
C ILE A 9 -20.63 23.55 -39.52
N SER A 10 -20.36 24.76 -39.05
CA SER A 10 -19.00 25.27 -38.83
C SER A 10 -18.87 25.98 -37.48
N GLY A 11 -17.63 26.08 -37.00
CA GLY A 11 -17.27 26.78 -35.77
C GLY A 11 -15.93 26.31 -35.21
N VAL A 12 -15.57 26.83 -34.04
CA VAL A 12 -14.27 26.55 -33.40
C VAL A 12 -14.23 25.12 -32.85
N VAL A 13 -13.33 24.29 -33.38
CA VAL A 13 -13.17 22.88 -32.97
C VAL A 13 -12.31 22.68 -31.72
N LYS A 14 -11.58 23.72 -31.29
CA LYS A 14 -10.68 23.71 -30.13
C LYS A 14 -10.96 24.91 -29.21
N PRO A 15 -12.18 25.03 -28.66
CA PRO A 15 -12.59 26.19 -27.88
C PRO A 15 -11.82 26.24 -26.55
N ILE A 16 -11.48 27.44 -26.13
CA ILE A 16 -10.87 27.71 -24.83
C ILE A 16 -11.98 27.61 -23.76
N VAL A 17 -11.77 26.80 -22.71
CA VAL A 17 -12.79 26.65 -21.65
C VAL A 17 -13.04 27.97 -20.93
N GLY A 18 -14.29 28.22 -20.55
CA GLY A 18 -14.74 29.49 -19.95
C GLY A 18 -15.16 30.57 -20.96
N GLU A 19 -14.79 30.44 -22.24
CA GLU A 19 -15.22 31.34 -23.30
C GLU A 19 -16.44 30.80 -24.08
N THR A 20 -17.25 31.73 -24.60
CA THR A 20 -18.45 31.43 -25.39
C THR A 20 -18.15 31.49 -26.88
N TYR A 21 -18.51 30.43 -27.60
CA TYR A 21 -18.30 30.32 -29.05
C TYR A 21 -19.64 30.13 -29.77
N ASN A 22 -19.80 30.81 -30.91
CA ASN A 22 -20.97 30.69 -31.78
C ASN A 22 -20.67 29.72 -32.93
N TYR A 23 -21.64 28.87 -33.24
CA TYR A 23 -21.58 27.93 -34.36
C TYR A 23 -22.65 28.31 -35.41
N SER A 24 -22.42 27.92 -36.67
CA SER A 24 -23.31 28.28 -37.77
C SER A 24 -23.67 27.07 -38.63
N VAL A 25 -24.87 27.08 -39.20
CA VAL A 25 -25.27 26.16 -40.26
C VAL A 25 -24.71 26.68 -41.57
N THR A 26 -23.89 25.89 -42.25
CA THR A 26 -23.23 26.26 -43.51
C THR A 26 -23.76 25.50 -44.71
N GLY A 27 -24.59 24.47 -44.50
CA GLY A 27 -25.18 23.69 -45.58
C GLY A 27 -26.48 23.00 -45.18
N TRP A 28 -27.40 22.91 -46.13
CA TRP A 28 -28.69 22.22 -46.03
C TRP A 28 -28.74 21.10 -47.05
N TYR A 29 -29.43 19.99 -46.75
CA TYR A 29 -29.62 18.94 -47.75
C TYR A 29 -30.50 19.42 -48.91
N PRO A 30 -30.26 18.96 -50.15
CA PRO A 30 -31.01 19.40 -51.32
C PRO A 30 -32.54 19.29 -51.18
N ASP A 31 -33.03 18.21 -50.56
CA ASP A 31 -34.47 17.97 -50.36
C ASP A 31 -35.09 18.75 -49.18
N THR A 32 -34.36 19.72 -48.62
CA THR A 32 -34.86 20.65 -47.58
C THR A 32 -35.50 21.86 -48.25
N GLU A 33 -36.80 22.05 -48.08
CA GLU A 33 -37.56 23.19 -48.63
C GLU A 33 -36.95 24.54 -48.21
N PRO A 34 -36.76 25.52 -49.12
CA PRO A 34 -36.12 26.81 -48.82
C PRO A 34 -36.75 27.55 -47.63
N GLU A 35 -38.07 27.54 -47.53
CA GLU A 35 -38.84 28.19 -46.45
C GLU A 35 -38.54 27.59 -45.06
N LYS A 36 -38.12 26.32 -45.01
CA LYS A 36 -37.76 25.61 -43.77
C LYS A 36 -36.29 25.80 -43.38
N ARG A 37 -35.45 26.40 -44.24
CA ARG A 37 -34.00 26.62 -43.99
C ARG A 37 -33.74 27.81 -43.06
N ASN A 38 -34.40 27.82 -41.92
CA ASN A 38 -34.25 28.87 -40.91
C ASN A 38 -33.39 28.37 -39.74
N PRO A 39 -32.19 28.96 -39.50
CA PRO A 39 -31.33 28.61 -38.37
C PRO A 39 -32.01 28.70 -36.99
N ASN A 40 -33.01 29.57 -36.81
CA ASN A 40 -33.72 29.71 -35.54
C ASN A 40 -34.58 28.48 -35.20
N ASN A 41 -34.93 27.69 -36.21
CA ASN A 41 -35.70 26.45 -36.03
C ASN A 41 -34.80 25.22 -35.79
N VAL A 42 -33.48 25.39 -35.89
CA VAL A 42 -32.51 24.30 -35.76
C VAL A 42 -32.29 23.94 -34.30
N THR A 43 -32.29 22.64 -34.03
CA THR A 43 -31.93 22.07 -32.74
C THR A 43 -30.43 21.74 -32.74
N TRP A 44 -29.70 22.32 -31.80
CA TRP A 44 -28.30 22.03 -31.52
C TRP A 44 -28.21 21.09 -30.32
N GLU A 45 -27.52 19.97 -30.47
CA GLU A 45 -27.33 19.00 -29.39
C GLU A 45 -25.87 18.61 -29.25
N LEU A 46 -25.39 18.60 -28.00
CA LEU A 46 -24.03 18.21 -27.66
C LEU A 46 -23.97 16.75 -27.21
N PHE A 47 -23.03 16.02 -27.78
CA PHE A 47 -22.76 14.63 -27.43
C PHE A 47 -21.34 14.53 -26.89
N LYS A 48 -21.13 13.67 -25.90
CA LYS A 48 -19.81 13.39 -25.33
C LYS A 48 -19.32 12.03 -25.78
N GLN A 49 -18.06 11.96 -26.18
CA GLN A 49 -17.38 10.70 -26.47
C GLN A 49 -17.17 9.90 -25.18
N ARG A 50 -17.56 8.63 -25.19
CA ARG A 50 -17.36 7.66 -24.09
C ARG A 50 -16.20 6.71 -24.43
N SER A 51 -15.86 5.80 -23.52
CA SER A 51 -14.67 4.92 -23.51
C SER A 51 -14.51 3.92 -24.67
N LEU A 52 -15.31 4.03 -25.73
CA LEU A 52 -15.27 3.18 -26.94
C LEU A 52 -15.42 4.01 -28.23
N GLY A 53 -15.15 5.31 -28.18
CA GLY A 53 -15.31 6.21 -29.33
C GLY A 53 -16.76 6.59 -29.66
N LYS A 54 -17.75 5.92 -29.06
CA LYS A 54 -19.18 6.21 -29.21
C LYS A 54 -19.58 7.54 -28.56
N PHE A 55 -20.39 8.32 -29.27
CA PHE A 55 -20.98 9.56 -28.79
C PHE A 55 -22.34 9.29 -28.14
N THR A 56 -22.52 9.77 -26.90
CA THR A 56 -23.80 9.73 -26.19
C THR A 56 -24.25 11.15 -25.87
N THR A 57 -25.56 11.41 -25.87
CA THR A 57 -26.09 12.75 -25.52
C THR A 57 -25.57 13.22 -24.15
N THR A 58 -25.28 14.51 -24.04
CA THR A 58 -25.05 15.15 -22.74
C THR A 58 -26.36 15.69 -22.14
N ASN A 59 -27.49 15.47 -22.80
CA ASN A 59 -28.78 16.12 -22.55
C ASN A 59 -28.76 17.65 -22.69
N ILE A 60 -27.69 18.20 -23.28
CA ILE A 60 -27.60 19.64 -23.57
C ILE A 60 -28.11 19.85 -24.98
N ARG A 61 -29.36 20.31 -25.08
CA ARG A 61 -30.07 20.58 -26.32
C ARG A 61 -30.57 22.02 -26.30
N LYS A 62 -30.33 22.76 -27.37
CA LYS A 62 -30.74 24.16 -27.53
C LYS A 62 -31.42 24.34 -28.88
N LYS A 63 -32.61 24.96 -28.91
CA LYS A 63 -33.30 25.29 -30.17
C LYS A 63 -33.06 26.75 -30.50
N GLY A 64 -32.62 27.04 -31.72
CA GLY A 64 -32.31 28.40 -32.21
C GLY A 64 -31.09 29.08 -31.59
N ILE A 65 -30.51 28.53 -30.51
CA ILE A 65 -29.34 29.09 -29.82
C ILE A 65 -28.10 28.29 -30.21
N SER A 66 -27.24 28.88 -31.03
CA SER A 66 -26.01 28.25 -31.53
C SER A 66 -24.75 28.55 -30.71
N SER A 67 -24.89 29.19 -29.55
CA SER A 67 -23.78 29.54 -28.66
C SER A 67 -23.48 28.45 -27.61
N PHE A 68 -22.21 28.13 -27.40
CA PHE A 68 -21.76 27.14 -26.41
C PHE A 68 -20.53 27.62 -25.63
N THR A 69 -20.53 27.34 -24.32
CA THR A 69 -19.43 27.61 -23.39
C THR A 69 -19.02 26.29 -22.76
N PHE A 70 -17.73 25.95 -22.82
CA PHE A 70 -17.20 24.71 -22.25
C PHE A 70 -16.56 24.99 -20.89
N GLY A 71 -16.97 24.27 -19.84
CA GLY A 71 -16.34 24.41 -18.51
C GLY A 71 -15.03 23.61 -18.39
N GLU A 72 -14.25 23.86 -17.34
CA GLU A 72 -12.97 23.19 -17.05
C GLU A 72 -13.05 21.65 -17.09
N LYS A 73 -14.17 21.06 -16.67
CA LYS A 73 -14.39 19.60 -16.70
C LYS A 73 -14.43 19.01 -18.13
N ALA A 74 -14.55 19.87 -19.14
CA ALA A 74 -14.55 19.51 -20.54
C ALA A 74 -13.12 19.34 -21.11
N VAL A 75 -12.08 19.85 -20.44
CA VAL A 75 -10.68 19.72 -20.88
C VAL A 75 -10.29 18.25 -20.97
N GLY A 76 -9.74 17.86 -22.13
CA GLY A 76 -9.33 16.48 -22.42
C GLY A 76 -10.49 15.51 -22.70
N SER A 77 -11.73 16.00 -22.77
CA SER A 77 -12.87 15.24 -23.31
C SER A 77 -13.11 15.63 -24.76
N VAL A 78 -13.63 14.69 -25.56
CA VAL A 78 -14.03 14.94 -26.94
C VAL A 78 -15.55 15.01 -27.01
N TYR A 79 -16.06 16.00 -27.72
CA TYR A 79 -17.48 16.23 -27.94
C TYR A 79 -17.82 16.20 -29.43
N LYS A 80 -19.08 15.89 -29.75
CA LYS A 80 -19.66 16.03 -31.09
C LYS A 80 -20.85 16.97 -30.98
N LEU A 81 -20.79 18.09 -31.67
CA LEU A 81 -21.93 19.00 -31.80
C LEU A 81 -22.69 18.62 -33.06
N GLN A 82 -23.99 18.37 -32.93
CA GLN A 82 -24.88 18.14 -34.07
C GLN A 82 -25.92 19.25 -34.14
N ALA A 83 -26.35 19.58 -35.34
CA ALA A 83 -27.44 20.50 -35.60
C ALA A 83 -28.42 19.83 -36.56
N TYR A 84 -29.71 19.91 -36.30
CA TYR A 84 -30.74 19.23 -37.10
C TYR A 84 -32.11 19.91 -36.95
N LEU A 85 -32.99 19.75 -37.95
CA LEU A 85 -34.38 20.25 -37.90
C LEU A 85 -35.34 19.25 -37.23
N TYR A 86 -35.17 17.95 -37.50
CA TYR A 86 -36.07 16.89 -37.05
C TYR A 86 -35.36 15.95 -36.07
N GLU A 87 -34.39 15.17 -36.56
CA GLU A 87 -33.62 14.21 -35.77
C GLU A 87 -32.12 14.23 -36.13
N PRO A 88 -31.23 13.75 -35.24
CA PRO A 88 -29.80 13.74 -35.51
C PRO A 88 -29.41 12.77 -36.63
N GLU A 89 -28.97 13.29 -37.79
CA GLU A 89 -28.64 12.46 -38.97
C GLU A 89 -27.17 11.95 -39.02
N GLY A 90 -26.52 11.84 -37.85
CA GLY A 90 -25.17 11.26 -37.71
C GLY A 90 -23.99 12.18 -38.08
N GLY A 91 -24.18 13.23 -38.89
CA GLY A 91 -23.19 14.28 -39.18
C GLY A 91 -22.94 15.22 -37.99
N GLY A 92 -21.83 15.97 -37.96
CA GLY A 92 -21.57 16.94 -36.88
C GLY A 92 -20.10 17.35 -36.74
N LEU A 93 -19.85 18.33 -35.88
CA LEU A 93 -18.53 18.91 -35.64
C LEU A 93 -17.88 18.29 -34.40
N ILE A 94 -16.65 17.78 -34.53
CA ILE A 94 -15.88 17.25 -33.39
C ILE A 94 -15.16 18.39 -32.69
N ILE A 95 -15.39 18.51 -31.38
CA ILE A 95 -14.89 19.60 -30.54
C ILE A 95 -14.02 19.03 -29.42
N THR A 96 -12.81 19.56 -29.27
CA THR A 96 -11.85 19.20 -28.22
C THR A 96 -11.44 20.44 -27.44
N PRO A 97 -12.10 20.75 -26.31
CA PRO A 97 -11.83 21.95 -25.53
C PRO A 97 -10.41 22.01 -24.97
N GLN A 98 -9.84 23.22 -24.95
CA GLN A 98 -8.50 23.53 -24.48
C GLN A 98 -8.54 24.32 -23.17
N PRO A 99 -7.55 24.16 -22.27
CA PRO A 99 -7.52 24.89 -21.01
C PRO A 99 -7.45 26.41 -21.22
N ALA A 100 -8.07 27.16 -20.32
CA ALA A 100 -8.26 28.61 -20.43
C ALA A 100 -6.95 29.41 -20.40
N LYS A 101 -6.02 29.00 -19.53
CA LYS A 101 -4.81 29.77 -19.19
C LYS A 101 -3.67 28.83 -18.75
N ILE A 102 -2.47 29.41 -18.58
CA ILE A 102 -1.23 28.72 -18.18
C ILE A 102 -1.43 27.96 -16.85
N PRO A 103 -0.94 26.71 -16.71
CA PRO A 103 -0.91 25.97 -15.45
C PRO A 103 -0.16 26.75 -14.37
N LYS A 104 -0.81 26.99 -13.22
CA LYS A 104 -0.23 27.74 -12.09
C LYS A 104 -0.59 27.10 -10.74
N ILE A 105 0.39 26.97 -9.86
CA ILE A 105 0.21 26.73 -8.43
C ILE A 105 0.01 28.10 -7.78
N ASP A 106 -1.19 28.36 -7.29
CA ASP A 106 -1.57 29.66 -6.74
C ASP A 106 -1.02 29.83 -5.31
N LYS A 107 -1.27 28.84 -4.45
CA LYS A 107 -0.75 28.82 -3.09
C LYS A 107 -0.65 27.40 -2.51
N VAL A 108 0.19 27.26 -1.51
CA VAL A 108 0.30 26.04 -0.69
C VAL A 108 -0.07 26.40 0.74
N GLU A 109 -0.88 25.58 1.38
CA GLU A 109 -1.31 25.78 2.76
C GLU A 109 -1.19 24.49 3.57
N LEU A 110 -0.88 24.65 4.85
CA LEU A 110 -0.70 23.57 5.81
C LEU A 110 -1.89 23.49 6.76
N PHE A 111 -2.33 22.26 7.00
CA PHE A 111 -3.51 21.95 7.81
C PHE A 111 -3.20 20.82 8.78
N TYR A 112 -3.88 20.84 9.91
CA TYR A 112 -4.04 19.66 10.76
C TYR A 112 -4.94 18.64 10.05
N VAL A 113 -4.96 17.40 10.55
CA VAL A 113 -5.85 16.34 10.02
C VAL A 113 -7.35 16.65 10.15
N ASP A 114 -7.74 17.57 11.03
CA ASP A 114 -9.10 18.07 11.21
C ASP A 114 -9.46 19.23 10.26
N ASP A 115 -8.62 19.49 9.24
CA ASP A 115 -8.78 20.53 8.23
C ASP A 115 -8.75 21.98 8.74
N LYS A 116 -8.33 22.21 9.97
CA LYS A 116 -7.97 23.56 10.42
C LYS A 116 -6.59 23.95 9.90
N LYS A 117 -6.46 25.21 9.50
CA LYS A 117 -5.15 25.77 9.09
C LYS A 117 -4.20 25.75 10.28
N GLY A 118 -2.97 25.30 10.04
CA GLY A 118 -1.95 25.14 11.08
C GLY A 118 -0.60 25.69 10.65
N SER A 119 0.10 26.33 11.59
CA SER A 119 1.48 26.79 11.44
C SER A 119 2.41 26.18 12.49
N THR A 120 1.86 25.53 13.53
CA THR A 120 2.62 24.86 14.58
C THR A 120 2.05 23.48 14.82
N PHE A 121 2.88 22.44 14.76
CA PHE A 121 2.47 21.05 14.77
C PHE A 121 3.17 20.25 15.88
N SER A 122 2.66 19.08 16.20
CA SER A 122 3.26 18.07 17.06
C SER A 122 4.15 17.14 16.24
N PHE A 123 5.17 16.56 16.86
CA PHE A 123 5.94 15.53 16.15
C PHE A 123 5.15 14.24 15.91
N MET A 124 4.08 14.01 16.67
CA MET A 124 3.27 12.78 16.58
C MET A 124 2.07 12.91 15.64
N GLU A 125 1.89 14.04 14.96
CA GLU A 125 0.75 14.25 14.07
C GLU A 125 1.10 14.09 12.58
N LYS A 126 0.04 14.05 11.75
CA LYS A 126 0.16 14.14 10.30
C LYS A 126 -0.06 15.58 9.86
N LEU A 127 0.88 16.10 9.09
CA LEU A 127 0.76 17.36 8.40
C LEU A 127 -0.01 17.15 7.09
N ARG A 128 -1.16 17.82 6.90
CA ARG A 128 -1.88 17.83 5.62
C ARG A 128 -1.47 19.06 4.82
N SER A 129 -0.86 18.86 3.66
CA SER A 129 -0.50 19.94 2.74
C SER A 129 -1.47 19.99 1.57
N ARG A 130 -1.99 21.19 1.27
CA ARG A 130 -2.90 21.44 0.14
C ARG A 130 -2.27 22.45 -0.82
N ALA A 131 -2.20 22.10 -2.10
CA ALA A 131 -1.84 23.01 -3.17
C ALA A 131 -3.11 23.43 -3.92
N TYR A 132 -3.36 24.73 -3.97
CA TYR A 132 -4.45 25.34 -4.73
C TYR A 132 -3.90 25.75 -6.09
N CYS A 133 -4.51 25.24 -7.14
CA CYS A 133 -3.96 25.27 -8.48
C CYS A 133 -5.02 25.76 -9.47
N VAL A 134 -4.57 26.49 -10.48
CA VAL A 134 -5.40 27.02 -11.56
C VAL A 134 -4.91 26.40 -12.88
N ASN A 135 -5.84 25.88 -13.69
CA ASN A 135 -5.57 25.21 -14.97
C ASN A 135 -4.67 23.95 -14.86
N MET A 136 -4.71 23.27 -13.72
CA MET A 136 -3.88 22.09 -13.45
C MET A 136 -4.70 20.81 -13.26
N LEU A 137 -5.96 20.78 -13.67
CA LEU A 137 -6.85 19.62 -13.47
C LEU A 137 -6.18 18.31 -13.95
N LYS A 138 -6.14 17.30 -13.06
CA LYS A 138 -5.50 15.98 -13.24
C LYS A 138 -3.98 16.00 -13.43
N LYS A 139 -3.31 17.15 -13.41
CA LYS A 139 -1.85 17.23 -13.40
C LYS A 139 -1.31 16.68 -12.08
N GLU A 140 -0.14 16.05 -12.14
CA GLU A 140 0.55 15.49 -10.98
C GLU A 140 1.56 16.51 -10.47
N LEU A 141 1.50 16.77 -9.16
CA LEU A 141 2.43 17.65 -8.44
C LEU A 141 3.32 16.81 -7.53
N VAL A 142 4.54 17.31 -7.30
CA VAL A 142 5.49 16.74 -6.35
C VAL A 142 5.52 17.61 -5.10
N PHE A 143 5.13 17.04 -3.97
CA PHE A 143 5.21 17.68 -2.66
C PHE A 143 6.45 17.18 -1.94
N THR A 144 7.23 18.08 -1.35
CA THR A 144 8.45 17.72 -0.63
C THR A 144 8.51 18.43 0.71
N LEU A 145 8.68 17.66 1.78
CA LEU A 145 8.88 18.15 3.14
C LEU A 145 10.38 18.30 3.42
N TRP A 146 10.78 19.48 3.87
CA TRP A 146 12.15 19.86 4.19
C TRP A 146 12.27 20.31 5.64
N GLU A 147 13.40 19.97 6.24
CA GLU A 147 13.86 20.50 7.51
C GLU A 147 14.57 21.84 7.28
N ASP A 148 14.20 22.86 8.05
CA ASP A 148 14.81 24.18 8.03
C ASP A 148 15.76 24.34 9.22
N ASP A 149 17.06 24.14 8.97
CA ASP A 149 18.11 24.14 10.00
C ASP A 149 18.93 25.45 9.98
N ALA A 150 18.53 26.44 9.18
CA ALA A 150 19.28 27.69 8.99
C ALA A 150 18.73 28.86 9.81
N LYS A 151 19.62 29.70 10.36
CA LYS A 151 19.22 30.95 11.03
C LYS A 151 18.96 32.05 9.98
N GLY A 152 17.77 32.64 10.02
CA GLY A 152 17.35 33.76 9.16
C GLY A 152 16.26 33.37 8.15
N GLU A 153 15.59 34.36 7.55
CA GLU A 153 14.60 34.10 6.49
C GLU A 153 15.30 33.66 5.19
N GLY A 154 14.86 32.55 4.59
CA GLY A 154 15.23 32.17 3.23
C GLY A 154 15.90 30.81 3.06
N HIS A 155 16.05 30.42 1.79
CA HIS A 155 16.48 29.11 1.35
C HIS A 155 17.98 28.84 1.60
N ASN A 156 18.34 28.01 2.59
CA ASN A 156 19.73 27.63 2.85
C ASN A 156 20.13 26.27 2.22
N ALA A 157 21.34 26.16 1.68
CA ALA A 157 21.91 24.90 1.18
C ALA A 157 22.04 23.81 2.27
N ASN A 158 21.93 24.15 3.54
CA ASN A 158 22.00 23.20 4.66
C ASN A 158 20.65 22.51 4.97
N ASN A 159 19.54 22.96 4.36
CA ASN A 159 18.21 22.40 4.60
C ASN A 159 18.11 20.94 4.13
N LYS A 160 17.49 20.07 4.93
CA LYS A 160 17.58 18.62 4.73
C LYS A 160 16.25 18.02 4.27
N LEU A 161 16.27 17.21 3.21
CA LEU A 161 15.08 16.52 2.68
C LEU A 161 14.51 15.49 3.67
N ILE A 162 13.25 15.61 4.09
CA ILE A 162 12.60 14.62 4.98
C ILE A 162 11.83 13.57 4.18
N GLU A 163 10.90 13.98 3.31
CA GLU A 163 10.05 13.07 2.52
C GLU A 163 9.55 13.74 1.23
N THR A 164 9.32 12.96 0.17
CA THR A 164 8.67 13.41 -1.07
C THR A 164 7.45 12.56 -1.37
N ARG A 165 6.37 13.18 -1.83
CA ARG A 165 5.11 12.54 -2.24
C ARG A 165 4.59 13.16 -3.54
N LYS A 166 3.72 12.42 -4.23
CA LYS A 166 3.02 12.92 -5.42
C LYS A 166 1.52 12.96 -5.18
N ALA A 167 0.85 13.97 -5.73
CA ALA A 167 -0.61 14.06 -5.71
C ALA A 167 -1.13 14.69 -7.01
N LYS A 168 -2.31 14.25 -7.46
CA LYS A 168 -2.99 14.82 -8.62
C LYS A 168 -3.97 15.91 -8.21
N VAL A 169 -4.04 16.96 -9.01
CA VAL A 169 -5.02 18.05 -8.82
C VAL A 169 -6.42 17.53 -9.16
N ASN A 170 -7.34 17.67 -8.21
CA ASN A 170 -8.73 17.24 -8.34
C ASN A 170 -9.61 18.25 -9.08
N GLU A 171 -10.90 17.96 -9.20
CA GLU A 171 -11.89 18.80 -9.90
C GLU A 171 -12.08 20.20 -9.30
N ASN A 172 -11.67 20.41 -8.04
CA ASN A 172 -11.74 21.70 -7.35
C ASN A 172 -10.44 22.51 -7.50
N GLY A 173 -9.49 22.05 -8.31
CA GLY A 173 -8.17 22.68 -8.43
C GLY A 173 -7.26 22.42 -7.23
N ILE A 174 -7.53 21.40 -6.41
CA ILE A 174 -6.76 21.14 -5.18
C ILE A 174 -6.01 19.81 -5.31
N ALA A 175 -4.71 19.81 -5.01
CA ALA A 175 -3.95 18.60 -4.74
C ALA A 175 -3.66 18.51 -3.24
N VAL A 176 -3.83 17.33 -2.64
CA VAL A 176 -3.66 17.11 -1.19
C VAL A 176 -2.71 15.96 -0.94
N THR A 177 -1.78 16.13 0.00
CA THR A 177 -0.94 15.06 0.52
C THR A 177 -0.79 15.16 2.04
N GLU A 178 -0.34 14.08 2.67
CA GLU A 178 -0.08 14.01 4.10
C GLU A 178 1.35 13.53 4.38
N PHE A 179 2.04 14.21 5.30
CA PHE A 179 3.36 13.82 5.79
C PHE A 179 3.28 13.40 7.26
N MET A 180 4.01 12.35 7.63
CA MET A 180 4.16 11.98 9.05
C MET A 180 5.33 12.75 9.65
N LEU A 181 5.05 13.67 10.57
CA LEU A 181 6.08 14.52 11.18
C LEU A 181 7.05 13.73 12.09
N THR A 182 6.67 12.53 12.51
CA THR A 182 7.56 11.60 13.24
C THR A 182 8.80 11.23 12.45
N LYS A 183 8.76 11.28 11.11
CA LYS A 183 9.93 11.03 10.27
C LYS A 183 11.00 12.10 10.43
N ALA A 184 10.61 13.34 10.73
CA ALA A 184 11.53 14.41 11.03
C ALA A 184 12.30 14.13 12.34
N LEU A 185 11.61 13.66 13.39
CA LEU A 185 12.25 13.18 14.63
C LEU A 185 13.20 12.02 14.39
N MET A 186 12.73 10.99 13.67
CA MET A 186 13.54 9.80 13.40
C MET A 186 14.85 10.18 12.70
N LYS A 187 14.79 11.16 11.79
CA LYS A 187 15.97 11.67 11.10
C LYS A 187 16.93 12.45 12.02
N LYS A 188 16.42 13.31 12.92
CA LYS A 188 17.24 13.96 13.96
C LYS A 188 17.90 12.95 14.90
N ALA A 189 17.16 11.95 15.34
CA ALA A 189 17.67 10.87 16.18
C ALA A 189 18.77 10.06 15.48
N MET A 190 18.62 9.78 14.18
CA MET A 190 19.67 9.15 13.37
C MET A 190 20.93 10.03 13.20
N GLN A 191 20.80 11.35 13.32
CA GLN A 191 21.90 12.31 13.27
C GLN A 191 22.51 12.61 14.66
N GLY A 192 22.07 11.90 15.71
CA GLY A 192 22.60 12.01 17.07
C GLY A 192 21.89 13.03 17.95
N GLU A 193 20.88 13.74 17.44
CA GLU A 193 20.06 14.67 18.22
C GLU A 193 18.83 13.94 18.78
N THR A 194 18.87 13.58 20.06
CA THR A 194 17.85 12.73 20.70
C THR A 194 16.74 13.52 21.40
N ASP A 195 16.87 14.85 21.53
CA ASP A 195 15.86 15.70 22.19
C ASP A 195 15.61 17.06 21.48
N PRO A 196 15.17 17.07 20.21
CA PRO A 196 14.80 18.31 19.54
C PRO A 196 13.51 18.88 20.16
N LYS A 197 13.62 19.99 20.89
CA LYS A 197 12.47 20.68 21.52
C LYS A 197 11.53 21.31 20.48
N GLN A 198 12.13 21.84 19.43
CA GLN A 198 11.43 22.48 18.31
C GLN A 198 12.16 22.20 17.00
N LEU A 199 11.42 22.14 15.90
CA LEU A 199 11.95 21.96 14.55
C LEU A 199 11.22 22.87 13.57
N GLU A 200 11.94 23.60 12.74
CA GLU A 200 11.33 24.35 11.64
C GLU A 200 11.35 23.51 10.36
N PHE A 201 10.30 23.67 9.55
CA PHE A 201 10.15 22.92 8.32
C PHE A 201 9.40 23.76 7.28
N TYR A 202 9.52 23.34 6.03
CA TYR A 202 8.68 23.86 4.95
C TYR A 202 8.33 22.77 3.96
N VAL A 203 7.22 22.97 3.24
CA VAL A 203 6.76 22.08 2.18
C VAL A 203 6.81 22.82 0.87
N THR A 204 7.60 22.32 -0.08
CA THR A 204 7.59 22.78 -1.48
C THR A 204 6.63 21.92 -2.30
N VAL A 205 5.94 22.53 -3.26
CA VAL A 205 5.10 21.84 -4.24
C VAL A 205 5.54 22.27 -5.63
N GLU A 206 5.91 21.31 -6.46
CA GLU A 206 6.52 21.54 -7.77
C GLU A 206 5.69 20.90 -8.88
N TYR A 207 5.63 21.59 -10.02
CA TYR A 207 5.09 21.09 -11.28
C TYR A 207 6.13 21.24 -12.39
N TYR A 208 6.37 20.14 -13.10
CA TYR A 208 7.31 20.07 -14.21
C TYR A 208 6.54 19.97 -15.54
N SER A 209 6.98 20.68 -16.58
CA SER A 209 6.12 21.05 -17.72
C SER A 209 5.93 20.00 -18.83
N HIS A 210 6.65 18.88 -18.88
CA HIS A 210 6.60 18.03 -20.08
C HIS A 210 6.23 16.55 -19.85
N LYS A 211 5.01 16.22 -20.30
CA LYS A 211 4.72 15.08 -21.19
C LYS A 211 4.19 15.69 -22.50
N LYS A 212 5.01 15.84 -23.53
CA LYS A 212 4.56 16.06 -24.92
C LYS A 212 5.40 15.21 -25.88
N HIS A 213 4.75 14.84 -26.97
CA HIS A 213 4.95 13.67 -27.82
C HIS A 213 6.21 13.69 -28.72
N ALA A 214 6.51 12.50 -29.25
CA ALA A 214 7.52 12.17 -30.25
C ALA A 214 7.69 13.18 -31.39
N THR A 215 8.93 13.31 -31.84
CA THR A 215 9.28 13.56 -33.24
C THR A 215 10.40 12.59 -33.60
N ASP A 216 10.15 11.74 -34.59
CA ASP A 216 11.21 11.12 -35.37
C ASP A 216 12.07 12.22 -35.99
N ASN A 217 13.39 12.04 -35.95
CA ASN A 217 14.31 12.66 -36.91
C ASN A 217 15.43 11.66 -37.19
N VAL A 218 15.27 10.99 -38.33
CA VAL A 218 16.34 10.37 -39.09
C VAL A 218 17.08 11.51 -39.80
N ASN A 219 18.41 11.59 -39.69
CA ASN A 219 19.27 11.56 -40.89
C ASN A 219 20.77 11.46 -40.63
N ILE A 220 21.34 10.49 -41.37
CA ILE A 220 22.56 10.50 -42.18
C ILE A 220 23.92 10.44 -41.47
N ASN A 221 24.65 9.37 -41.82
CA ASN A 221 26.09 9.24 -41.66
C ASN A 221 26.83 10.44 -42.24
N ASN A 222 27.64 11.11 -41.43
CA ASN A 222 28.77 11.92 -41.92
C ASN A 222 30.09 11.29 -41.46
N PRO A 223 31.10 11.16 -42.34
CA PRO A 223 32.18 10.21 -42.20
C PRO A 223 33.49 10.90 -41.80
N PHE A 224 33.72 11.28 -40.53
CA PHE A 224 35.07 11.63 -40.03
C PHE A 224 35.18 11.43 -38.49
N PRO A 225 36.36 11.10 -37.94
CA PRO A 225 36.55 10.70 -36.54
C PRO A 225 36.62 11.90 -35.56
N PRO A 226 36.52 11.65 -34.24
CA PRO A 226 36.15 12.65 -33.24
C PRO A 226 37.33 13.53 -32.81
N ILE A 227 37.07 14.81 -32.54
CA ILE A 227 38.00 15.70 -31.83
C ILE A 227 37.29 16.23 -30.57
N LYS A 228 38.01 16.17 -29.45
CA LYS A 228 37.64 16.59 -28.09
C LYS A 228 37.54 18.12 -27.97
N HIS A 229 37.10 18.57 -26.78
CA HIS A 229 36.90 19.95 -26.29
C HIS A 229 35.44 20.41 -26.48
N GLU A 230 34.67 20.86 -25.48
CA GLU A 230 34.90 21.46 -24.16
C GLU A 230 33.64 21.24 -23.28
N VAL A 231 33.76 21.55 -21.97
CA VAL A 231 32.68 21.46 -20.97
C VAL A 231 31.37 22.12 -21.46
N PRO A 232 30.20 21.44 -21.45
CA PRO A 232 28.95 22.09 -21.80
C PRO A 232 28.54 23.11 -20.72
N VAL A 233 28.44 24.36 -21.15
CA VAL A 233 27.73 25.45 -20.47
C VAL A 233 26.34 24.96 -20.05
N LYS A 234 25.95 25.23 -18.79
CA LYS A 234 24.59 24.96 -18.27
C LYS A 234 23.54 25.48 -19.27
N PRO A 235 22.54 24.69 -19.67
CA PRO A 235 21.45 25.19 -20.50
C PRO A 235 20.76 26.37 -19.80
N ARG A 236 20.55 27.48 -20.52
CA ARG A 236 19.68 28.57 -20.05
C ARG A 236 18.28 27.99 -19.82
N GLY A 237 17.84 27.99 -18.56
CA GLY A 237 16.55 27.42 -18.15
C GLY A 237 15.36 28.06 -18.86
N VAL A 238 14.29 27.28 -19.01
CA VAL A 238 13.01 27.73 -19.58
C VAL A 238 12.43 28.90 -18.77
N PRO A 239 11.81 29.92 -19.40
CA PRO A 239 11.17 31.01 -18.67
C PRO A 239 10.07 30.50 -17.73
N LYS A 240 10.19 30.80 -16.43
CA LYS A 240 9.18 30.50 -15.41
C LYS A 240 7.85 31.19 -15.74
N ALA A 241 6.73 30.61 -15.32
CA ALA A 241 5.40 31.17 -15.60
C ALA A 241 5.25 32.61 -15.05
N LYS A 242 4.99 33.60 -15.93
CA LYS A 242 4.84 35.01 -15.55
C LYS A 242 3.70 35.17 -14.52
N GLY A 243 4.01 35.79 -13.37
CA GLY A 243 3.06 36.03 -12.27
C GLY A 243 2.80 34.82 -11.37
N SER A 244 3.58 33.74 -11.48
CA SER A 244 3.55 32.62 -10.53
C SER A 244 4.50 32.83 -9.36
N PRO A 245 4.35 32.10 -8.23
CA PRO A 245 5.29 32.20 -7.12
C PRO A 245 6.72 31.81 -7.54
N ALA A 246 6.88 30.98 -8.58
CA ALA A 246 8.18 30.64 -9.13
C ALA A 246 8.92 31.84 -9.76
N ALA A 247 8.20 32.77 -10.38
CA ALA A 247 8.79 33.91 -11.10
C ALA A 247 9.41 34.96 -10.17
N SER A 248 8.92 35.09 -8.94
CA SER A 248 9.43 36.03 -7.94
C SER A 248 10.39 35.41 -6.92
N LYS A 249 10.54 34.08 -6.92
CA LYS A 249 11.36 33.33 -5.95
C LYS A 249 12.60 32.71 -6.60
N PRO A 250 13.68 32.49 -5.81
CA PRO A 250 14.90 31.82 -6.29
C PRO A 250 14.64 30.37 -6.77
N ALA A 251 15.68 29.70 -7.27
CA ALA A 251 15.60 28.30 -7.74
C ALA A 251 15.14 27.36 -6.61
N SER A 252 14.50 26.24 -6.97
CA SER A 252 14.07 25.29 -5.94
C SER A 252 15.29 24.57 -5.34
N LYS A 253 15.19 24.11 -4.08
CA LYS A 253 16.29 23.39 -3.41
C LYS A 253 16.73 22.12 -4.14
N LYS A 254 15.83 21.53 -4.91
CA LYS A 254 16.10 20.33 -5.69
C LYS A 254 16.96 20.65 -6.91
N GLU A 255 16.80 21.84 -7.50
CA GLU A 255 17.64 22.37 -8.58
C GLU A 255 19.02 22.79 -8.06
N GLU A 256 19.09 23.46 -6.89
CA GLU A 256 20.36 23.93 -6.31
C GLU A 256 21.28 22.79 -5.86
N LYS A 257 20.72 21.72 -5.28
CA LYS A 257 21.53 20.62 -4.74
C LYS A 257 21.92 19.56 -5.77
N GLY A 258 21.21 19.44 -6.90
CA GLY A 258 21.46 18.38 -7.88
C GLY A 258 21.45 16.97 -7.26
N ILE A 259 20.65 16.73 -6.21
CA ILE A 259 20.64 15.44 -5.49
C ILE A 259 19.55 14.54 -6.03
N LEU A 260 19.96 13.50 -6.78
CA LEU A 260 19.33 12.16 -6.81
C LEU A 260 20.16 11.22 -7.69
N GLU A 261 20.99 10.37 -7.09
CA GLU A 261 21.88 9.44 -7.80
C GLU A 261 21.22 8.12 -8.25
N ASN A 262 19.97 7.81 -7.89
CA ASN A 262 19.31 6.57 -8.34
C ASN A 262 18.04 6.78 -9.17
N VAL A 263 17.80 8.00 -9.65
CA VAL A 263 16.65 8.30 -10.52
C VAL A 263 17.07 9.22 -11.67
N ARG A 264 18.34 9.22 -12.08
CA ARG A 264 18.91 10.33 -12.85
C ARG A 264 18.81 10.22 -14.38
N ASP A 265 18.42 9.09 -14.95
CA ASP A 265 18.34 8.98 -16.42
C ASP A 265 16.98 9.35 -17.01
N TRP A 266 15.90 9.37 -16.21
CA TRP A 266 14.58 9.80 -16.70
C TRP A 266 14.29 11.29 -16.50
N TRP A 267 14.95 11.96 -15.53
CA TRP A 267 14.53 13.29 -15.05
C TRP A 267 15.28 14.47 -15.65
N LYS A 268 16.32 14.23 -16.47
CA LYS A 268 17.05 15.29 -17.17
C LYS A 268 16.22 15.99 -18.25
N ASP A 269 15.11 15.39 -18.67
CA ASP A 269 14.21 15.91 -19.72
C ASP A 269 13.01 16.70 -19.18
N PHE A 270 12.97 17.04 -17.88
CA PHE A 270 11.82 17.66 -17.23
C PHE A 270 12.13 19.05 -16.65
N ASP A 271 11.63 20.09 -17.31
CA ASP A 271 11.79 21.49 -16.87
C ASP A 271 10.79 21.87 -15.76
N LEU A 272 11.28 22.45 -14.65
CA LEU A 272 10.46 22.99 -13.57
C LEU A 272 9.65 24.20 -14.08
N TRP A 273 8.33 24.08 -14.06
CA TRP A 273 7.42 25.07 -14.64
C TRP A 273 6.85 26.03 -13.61
N ASP A 274 6.40 25.50 -12.48
CA ASP A 274 5.87 26.31 -11.39
C ASP A 274 6.06 25.62 -10.03
N TRP A 275 6.12 26.42 -8.97
CA TRP A 275 6.24 25.91 -7.62
C TRP A 275 5.61 26.85 -6.58
N GLY A 276 5.26 26.29 -5.42
CA GLY A 276 4.78 27.01 -4.26
C GLY A 276 5.32 26.42 -2.96
N GLU A 277 5.22 27.17 -1.86
CA GLU A 277 5.75 26.75 -0.55
C GLU A 277 4.92 27.26 0.61
N SER A 278 4.94 26.50 1.71
CA SER A 278 4.44 26.94 3.01
C SER A 278 5.33 26.39 4.13
N SER A 279 5.64 27.20 5.13
CA SER A 279 6.48 26.85 6.29
C SER A 279 5.65 26.60 7.56
N GLY A 280 6.25 25.90 8.52
CA GLY A 280 5.66 25.65 9.83
C GLY A 280 6.70 25.20 10.86
N THR A 281 6.29 25.15 12.12
CA THR A 281 7.13 24.74 13.25
C THR A 281 6.57 23.48 13.89
N ILE A 282 7.41 22.57 14.37
CA ILE A 282 7.03 21.41 15.17
C ILE A 282 7.48 21.64 16.61
N LYS A 283 6.63 21.38 17.59
CA LYS A 283 6.94 21.48 19.03
C LYS A 283 6.71 20.15 19.72
N LYS A 284 7.65 19.75 20.57
CA LYS A 284 7.59 18.50 21.34
C LYS A 284 6.41 18.46 22.30
N ASP A 285 6.15 19.57 22.98
CA ASP A 285 5.13 19.63 24.05
C ASP A 285 3.71 19.90 23.54
N LYS A 286 3.52 19.97 22.22
CA LYS A 286 2.20 20.16 21.62
C LYS A 286 1.48 18.80 21.51
N PRO A 287 0.28 18.64 22.11
CA PRO A 287 -0.50 17.42 21.95
C PRO A 287 -1.01 17.28 20.50
N PRO A 288 -1.09 16.06 19.94
CA PRO A 288 -1.60 15.84 18.59
C PRO A 288 -3.09 16.19 18.49
N THR A 289 -3.49 16.75 17.34
CA THR A 289 -4.89 17.12 17.09
C THR A 289 -5.79 15.88 17.03
N VAL A 290 -6.81 15.84 17.89
CA VAL A 290 -7.82 14.79 17.94
C VAL A 290 -8.81 14.99 16.79
N GLN A 291 -9.02 13.98 15.93
CA GLN A 291 -10.02 14.05 14.86
C GLN A 291 -11.43 14.17 15.46
N LYS A 292 -12.16 15.23 15.10
CA LYS A 292 -13.58 15.35 15.44
C LYS A 292 -14.39 14.32 14.64
N PRO A 293 -15.29 13.56 15.27
CA PRO A 293 -16.33 12.83 14.54
C PRO A 293 -17.33 13.83 13.94
N ASP A 294 -17.67 13.65 12.66
CA ASP A 294 -18.75 14.40 12.01
C ASP A 294 -20.10 13.97 12.60
N GLY A 295 -20.72 14.86 13.38
CA GLY A 295 -22.08 14.67 13.88
C GLY A 295 -22.48 15.71 14.93
N ARG A 296 -23.46 16.56 14.59
CA ARG A 296 -24.15 17.47 15.53
C ARG A 296 -25.01 16.69 16.53
N SER A 297 -24.93 17.06 17.82
CA SER A 297 -26.07 17.27 18.76
C SER A 297 -25.60 17.45 20.23
N PRO A 298 -26.42 18.02 21.15
CA PRO A 298 -25.99 19.02 22.13
C PRO A 298 -25.68 18.52 23.56
N ALA A 299 -24.94 19.37 24.27
CA ALA A 299 -24.76 19.62 25.72
C ALA A 299 -24.97 18.53 26.81
N ILE A 300 -23.85 18.30 27.53
CA ILE A 300 -23.63 18.17 29.00
C ILE A 300 -24.34 17.07 29.80
N VAL A 301 -23.55 16.12 30.35
CA VAL A 301 -23.41 15.88 31.82
C VAL A 301 -21.98 15.39 32.13
N LYS A 302 -21.32 16.03 33.11
CA LYS A 302 -20.05 15.61 33.73
C LYS A 302 -20.22 14.26 34.44
N GLY A 303 -19.33 13.31 34.13
CA GLY A 303 -19.16 12.09 34.91
C GLY A 303 -17.85 11.42 34.54
N GLU A 304 -16.85 11.56 35.41
CA GLU A 304 -15.61 10.77 35.34
C GLU A 304 -15.95 9.28 35.36
N LYS A 305 -15.55 8.54 34.31
CA LYS A 305 -15.41 7.08 34.38
C LYS A 305 -14.15 6.64 33.65
N LYS A 306 -13.33 5.89 34.39
CA LYS A 306 -12.14 5.13 34.00
C LYS A 306 -12.33 4.38 32.66
N PRO A 307 -11.26 4.20 31.87
CA PRO A 307 -11.36 3.62 30.52
C PRO A 307 -11.87 2.19 30.59
N THR A 308 -13.05 1.99 30.04
CA THR A 308 -13.66 0.68 29.79
C THR A 308 -12.92 -0.01 28.64
N SER A 309 -12.62 -1.28 28.84
CA SER A 309 -11.96 -2.21 27.91
C SER A 309 -12.34 -1.97 26.45
N SER A 310 -11.43 -1.38 25.67
CA SER A 310 -11.66 -1.13 24.25
C SER A 310 -11.25 -2.37 23.43
N CYS A 311 -12.15 -2.74 22.54
CA CYS A 311 -12.03 -3.91 21.69
C CYS A 311 -11.01 -3.63 20.59
N ILE A 312 -9.91 -4.40 20.52
CA ILE A 312 -8.83 -4.21 19.52
C ILE A 312 -9.38 -4.17 18.08
N CYS A 313 -10.47 -4.91 17.83
CA CYS A 313 -11.21 -4.95 16.58
C CYS A 313 -11.83 -3.60 16.18
N LYS A 314 -12.26 -2.81 17.16
CA LYS A 314 -12.91 -1.50 16.99
C LYS A 314 -11.89 -0.39 16.76
N GLU A 315 -10.69 -0.53 17.30
CA GLU A 315 -9.65 0.50 17.21
C GLU A 315 -8.71 0.31 16.01
N GLN A 316 -8.30 -0.92 15.71
CA GLN A 316 -7.23 -1.17 14.73
C GLN A 316 -7.71 -1.73 13.38
N TYR A 317 -8.91 -2.30 13.30
CA TYR A 317 -9.39 -3.05 12.11
C TYR A 317 -10.74 -2.57 11.56
N LYS A 318 -11.20 -1.37 11.96
CA LYS A 318 -12.50 -0.81 11.56
C LYS A 318 -12.58 -0.39 10.08
N ASP A 319 -11.46 0.03 9.50
CA ASP A 319 -11.41 0.65 8.17
C ASP A 319 -11.11 -0.36 7.04
N LEU A 320 -11.10 -1.66 7.35
CA LEU A 320 -10.84 -2.70 6.36
C LEU A 320 -12.05 -2.84 5.41
N LEU A 321 -11.82 -2.63 4.11
CA LEU A 321 -12.85 -2.82 3.09
C LEU A 321 -13.37 -4.25 3.15
N TRP A 322 -14.69 -4.42 2.96
CA TRP A 322 -15.38 -5.70 3.14
C TRP A 322 -15.31 -6.30 4.55
N GLY A 323 -14.76 -5.58 5.53
CA GLY A 323 -14.62 -6.05 6.90
C GLY A 323 -15.95 -6.44 7.56
N GLY A 324 -17.07 -5.88 7.11
CA GLY A 324 -18.41 -6.23 7.60
C GLY A 324 -18.90 -7.61 7.16
N LYS A 325 -18.23 -8.26 6.20
CA LYS A 325 -18.57 -9.61 5.71
C LYS A 325 -17.79 -10.74 6.39
N VAL A 326 -16.82 -10.40 7.25
CA VAL A 326 -15.88 -11.36 7.82
C VAL A 326 -15.70 -11.16 9.33
N SER A 327 -15.22 -12.20 10.02
CA SER A 327 -14.99 -12.16 11.47
C SER A 327 -13.83 -11.23 11.85
N CYS A 328 -13.75 -10.83 13.12
CA CYS A 328 -12.59 -10.04 13.57
C CYS A 328 -11.26 -10.80 13.42
N GLU A 329 -11.24 -12.10 13.69
CA GLU A 329 -10.04 -12.93 13.50
C GLU A 329 -9.58 -12.95 12.04
N PHE A 330 -10.52 -12.98 11.10
CA PHE A 330 -10.22 -12.85 9.67
C PHE A 330 -9.56 -11.49 9.37
N ARG A 331 -10.17 -10.39 9.82
CA ARG A 331 -9.63 -9.03 9.60
C ARG A 331 -8.23 -8.88 10.17
N LYS A 332 -8.01 -9.37 11.40
CA LYS A 332 -6.69 -9.37 12.06
C LYS A 332 -5.66 -10.15 11.24
N LYS A 333 -6.01 -11.34 10.77
CA LYS A 333 -5.11 -12.19 9.99
C LYS A 333 -4.75 -11.54 8.65
N VAL A 334 -5.71 -10.95 7.94
CA VAL A 334 -5.46 -10.19 6.69
C VAL A 334 -4.48 -9.05 6.92
N ILE A 335 -4.63 -8.27 8.00
CA ILE A 335 -3.71 -7.18 8.32
C ILE A 335 -2.30 -7.70 8.60
N LEU A 336 -2.17 -8.81 9.34
CA LEU A 336 -0.86 -9.42 9.63
C LEU A 336 -0.18 -9.96 8.36
N ILE A 337 -0.93 -10.61 7.48
CA ILE A 337 -0.44 -11.03 6.16
C ILE A 337 0.02 -9.81 5.37
N SER A 338 -0.79 -8.76 5.34
CA SER A 338 -0.51 -7.56 4.54
C SER A 338 0.74 -6.83 5.02
N ARG A 339 0.93 -6.72 6.34
CA ARG A 339 2.16 -6.15 6.95
C ARG A 339 3.39 -6.97 6.60
N ARG A 340 3.34 -8.30 6.75
CA ARG A 340 4.46 -9.20 6.44
C ARG A 340 4.88 -9.14 4.97
N ASN A 341 3.92 -8.92 4.08
CA ASN A 341 4.15 -8.85 2.64
C ASN A 341 4.31 -7.41 2.12
N SER A 342 4.25 -6.39 2.98
CA SER A 342 4.31 -4.96 2.63
C SER A 342 3.29 -4.54 1.55
N ILE A 343 2.05 -5.02 1.68
CA ILE A 343 0.97 -4.78 0.73
C ILE A 343 -0.23 -4.09 1.38
N ASP A 344 -1.11 -3.49 0.55
CA ASP A 344 -2.35 -2.88 1.02
C ASP A 344 -3.40 -3.96 1.36
N PRO A 345 -3.87 -4.06 2.62
CA PRO A 345 -4.89 -5.03 3.01
C PRO A 345 -6.23 -4.84 2.31
N ASN A 346 -6.58 -3.61 1.90
CA ASN A 346 -7.83 -3.34 1.19
C ASN A 346 -7.82 -3.89 -0.24
N ASN A 347 -6.65 -3.92 -0.88
CA ASN A 347 -6.50 -4.55 -2.20
C ASN A 347 -6.66 -6.07 -2.11
N LEU A 348 -6.07 -6.69 -1.08
CA LEU A 348 -6.23 -8.11 -0.81
C LEU A 348 -7.69 -8.48 -0.52
N MET A 349 -8.39 -7.68 0.29
CA MET A 349 -9.82 -7.86 0.56
C MET A 349 -10.68 -7.71 -0.69
N ALA A 350 -10.37 -6.75 -1.57
CA ALA A 350 -11.10 -6.54 -2.81
C ALA A 350 -10.92 -7.73 -3.79
N ALA A 351 -9.71 -8.28 -3.88
CA ALA A 351 -9.44 -9.47 -4.69
C ALA A 351 -10.22 -10.69 -4.15
N MET A 352 -10.15 -10.97 -2.85
CA MET A 352 -10.93 -12.07 -2.26
C MET A 352 -12.45 -11.86 -2.42
N ALA A 353 -12.92 -10.62 -2.32
CA ALA A 353 -14.33 -10.31 -2.57
C ALA A 353 -14.71 -10.59 -4.04
N HIS A 354 -13.88 -10.17 -5.01
CA HIS A 354 -14.10 -10.47 -6.42
C HIS A 354 -14.21 -11.99 -6.66
N GLU A 355 -13.24 -12.75 -6.16
CA GLU A 355 -13.15 -14.20 -6.33
C GLU A 355 -14.28 -14.99 -5.67
N THR A 356 -14.86 -14.45 -4.60
CA THR A 356 -15.91 -15.14 -3.81
C THR A 356 -17.31 -14.55 -4.01
N GLY A 357 -17.47 -13.61 -4.93
CA GLY A 357 -18.74 -12.90 -5.10
C GLY A 357 -19.13 -12.05 -3.88
N GLY A 358 -18.16 -11.63 -3.06
CA GLY A 358 -18.34 -10.84 -1.83
C GLY A 358 -18.80 -11.65 -0.61
N THR A 359 -18.87 -12.98 -0.73
CA THR A 359 -19.31 -13.88 0.35
C THR A 359 -18.19 -14.30 1.29
N PHE A 360 -16.95 -14.30 0.79
CA PHE A 360 -15.79 -14.89 1.46
C PHE A 360 -15.99 -16.39 1.79
N ASP A 361 -16.91 -17.09 1.12
CA ASP A 361 -17.12 -18.53 1.31
C ASP A 361 -15.84 -19.30 0.87
N PRO A 362 -15.17 -20.04 1.78
CA PRO A 362 -13.95 -20.77 1.46
C PRO A 362 -14.22 -21.99 0.57
N THR A 363 -15.48 -22.39 0.39
CA THR A 363 -15.85 -23.54 -0.42
C THR A 363 -16.18 -23.19 -1.88
N ILE A 364 -16.25 -21.89 -2.21
CA ILE A 364 -16.70 -21.45 -3.53
C ILE A 364 -15.68 -21.80 -4.61
N GLY A 365 -16.19 -22.08 -5.81
CA GLY A 365 -15.39 -22.33 -7.00
C GLY A 365 -15.81 -23.59 -7.77
N THR A 366 -15.26 -23.73 -8.97
CA THR A 366 -15.64 -24.80 -9.91
C THR A 366 -15.21 -26.19 -9.44
N PHE A 367 -14.19 -26.29 -8.58
CA PHE A 367 -13.70 -27.57 -8.06
C PHE A 367 -14.76 -28.31 -7.22
N LYS A 368 -15.66 -27.58 -6.53
CA LYS A 368 -16.70 -28.15 -5.66
C LYS A 368 -17.62 -29.14 -6.37
N LYS A 369 -17.82 -29.00 -7.69
CA LYS A 369 -18.75 -29.82 -8.48
C LYS A 369 -18.24 -31.23 -8.78
N HIS A 370 -16.92 -31.40 -8.98
CA HIS A 370 -16.36 -32.66 -9.49
C HIS A 370 -15.18 -33.19 -8.66
N LYS A 371 -14.62 -32.38 -7.75
CA LYS A 371 -13.57 -32.73 -6.76
C LYS A 371 -12.44 -33.62 -7.30
N ASN A 372 -12.03 -33.38 -8.54
CA ASN A 372 -11.03 -34.19 -9.23
C ASN A 372 -9.74 -33.39 -9.39
N GLU A 373 -8.69 -33.81 -8.69
CA GLU A 373 -7.38 -33.14 -8.67
C GLU A 373 -6.66 -33.12 -10.03
N SER A 374 -7.04 -33.98 -10.98
CA SER A 374 -6.43 -34.01 -12.31
C SER A 374 -7.09 -33.02 -13.29
N LYS A 375 -8.35 -32.62 -13.05
CA LYS A 375 -9.12 -31.71 -13.90
C LYS A 375 -8.92 -30.25 -13.49
N GLU A 376 -9.18 -29.34 -14.43
CA GLU A 376 -9.22 -27.90 -14.14
C GLU A 376 -10.35 -27.58 -13.17
N GLY A 377 -10.08 -26.66 -12.24
CA GLY A 377 -11.02 -26.30 -11.20
C GLY A 377 -10.39 -25.40 -10.16
N TYR A 378 -11.18 -24.48 -9.63
CA TYR A 378 -10.73 -23.47 -8.68
C TYR A 378 -11.48 -23.60 -7.35
N VAL A 379 -10.82 -23.23 -6.24
CA VAL A 379 -11.40 -23.31 -4.90
C VAL A 379 -10.91 -22.19 -3.98
N GLY A 380 -11.83 -21.69 -3.14
CA GLY A 380 -11.49 -20.88 -1.98
C GLY A 380 -11.34 -19.39 -2.25
N LEU A 381 -10.81 -18.70 -1.23
CA LEU A 381 -10.79 -17.23 -1.13
C LEU A 381 -10.09 -16.52 -2.29
N LEU A 382 -9.12 -17.17 -2.95
CA LEU A 382 -8.41 -16.66 -4.13
C LEU A 382 -8.59 -17.56 -5.37
N GLN A 383 -9.59 -18.45 -5.38
CA GLN A 383 -9.82 -19.37 -6.49
C GLN A 383 -8.54 -20.13 -6.89
N ILE A 384 -7.89 -20.83 -5.95
CA ILE A 384 -6.65 -21.56 -6.20
C ILE A 384 -6.89 -22.71 -7.20
N GLY A 385 -6.20 -22.64 -8.35
CA GLY A 385 -6.24 -23.63 -9.42
C GLY A 385 -5.28 -24.81 -9.21
N LYS A 386 -5.26 -25.75 -10.17
CA LYS A 386 -4.45 -26.98 -10.13
C LYS A 386 -2.94 -26.70 -9.99
N ASP A 387 -2.41 -25.82 -10.83
CA ASP A 387 -0.97 -25.53 -10.86
C ASP A 387 -0.54 -24.78 -9.59
N ALA A 388 -1.32 -23.77 -9.18
CA ALA A 388 -1.08 -23.06 -7.93
C ALA A 388 -1.16 -23.99 -6.69
N ALA A 389 -2.10 -24.93 -6.66
CA ALA A 389 -2.17 -25.92 -5.58
C ALA A 389 -0.92 -26.81 -5.52
N THR A 390 -0.38 -27.16 -6.70
CA THR A 390 0.87 -27.92 -6.83
C THR A 390 2.07 -27.13 -6.28
N ASP A 391 2.21 -25.86 -6.67
CA ASP A 391 3.27 -24.97 -6.18
C ASP A 391 3.18 -24.76 -4.66
N LEU A 392 1.96 -24.68 -4.13
CA LEU A 392 1.67 -24.56 -2.70
C LEU A 392 1.80 -25.88 -1.93
N LYS A 393 2.04 -27.00 -2.62
CA LYS A 393 2.13 -28.35 -2.07
C LYS A 393 0.89 -28.73 -1.26
N ILE A 394 -0.30 -28.45 -1.80
CA ILE A 394 -1.60 -28.74 -1.20
C ILE A 394 -2.55 -29.32 -2.23
N THR A 395 -3.54 -30.11 -1.81
CA THR A 395 -4.62 -30.56 -2.70
C THR A 395 -5.81 -29.61 -2.62
N ARG A 396 -6.54 -29.44 -3.71
CA ARG A 396 -7.75 -28.60 -3.72
C ARG A 396 -8.85 -29.18 -2.85
N THR A 397 -8.88 -30.50 -2.67
CA THR A 397 -9.75 -31.20 -1.72
C THR A 397 -9.46 -30.80 -0.28
N LYS A 398 -8.18 -30.66 0.10
CA LYS A 398 -7.82 -30.16 1.43
C LYS A 398 -8.22 -28.69 1.59
N LEU A 399 -7.96 -27.85 0.59
CA LEU A 399 -8.40 -26.45 0.60
C LEU A 399 -9.92 -26.31 0.74
N LEU A 400 -10.70 -27.13 0.03
CA LEU A 400 -12.17 -27.13 0.07
C LEU A 400 -12.71 -27.41 1.48
N ASN A 401 -12.00 -28.21 2.27
CA ASN A 401 -12.40 -28.60 3.63
C ASN A 401 -11.88 -27.63 4.71
N MET A 402 -11.14 -26.58 4.33
CA MET A 402 -10.65 -25.56 5.26
C MET A 402 -11.67 -24.45 5.48
N ASN A 403 -11.66 -23.88 6.67
CA ASN A 403 -12.39 -22.66 6.96
C ASN A 403 -11.66 -21.42 6.38
N GLN A 404 -12.34 -20.27 6.44
CA GLN A 404 -11.81 -19.00 5.94
C GLN A 404 -10.45 -18.62 6.55
N ILE A 405 -10.26 -18.87 7.84
CA ILE A 405 -9.04 -18.49 8.57
C ILE A 405 -7.88 -19.40 8.15
N GLU A 406 -8.10 -20.70 8.01
CA GLU A 406 -7.09 -21.66 7.54
C GLU A 406 -6.68 -21.38 6.10
N GLN A 407 -7.62 -21.06 5.21
CA GLN A 407 -7.30 -20.70 3.83
C GLN A 407 -6.43 -19.45 3.74
N LEU A 408 -6.53 -18.50 4.68
CA LEU A 408 -5.67 -17.32 4.70
C LEU A 408 -4.17 -17.66 4.83
N ASP A 409 -3.79 -18.81 5.40
CA ASP A 409 -2.38 -19.24 5.42
C ASP A 409 -1.89 -19.62 4.02
N TYR A 410 -2.77 -20.22 3.21
CA TYR A 410 -2.46 -20.55 1.82
C TYR A 410 -2.56 -19.33 0.90
N VAL A 411 -3.43 -18.37 1.21
CA VAL A 411 -3.40 -17.04 0.59
C VAL A 411 -2.03 -16.41 0.80
N GLU A 412 -1.50 -16.36 2.02
CA GLU A 412 -0.17 -15.79 2.27
C GLU A 412 0.95 -16.53 1.55
N LYS A 413 0.93 -17.87 1.55
CA LYS A 413 1.89 -18.68 0.79
C LYS A 413 1.82 -18.37 -0.71
N TYR A 414 0.61 -18.18 -1.25
CA TYR A 414 0.40 -17.82 -2.65
C TYR A 414 1.01 -16.47 -3.00
N LEU A 415 0.81 -15.45 -2.16
CA LEU A 415 1.42 -14.12 -2.35
C LEU A 415 2.96 -14.15 -2.35
N ASN A 416 3.56 -15.20 -1.78
CA ASN A 416 5.00 -15.42 -1.74
C ASN A 416 5.54 -16.31 -2.88
N LEU A 417 4.68 -16.79 -3.79
CA LEU A 417 5.14 -17.52 -4.98
C LEU A 417 5.94 -16.59 -5.93
N PRO A 418 6.91 -17.13 -6.71
CA PRO A 418 7.82 -16.32 -7.53
C PRO A 418 7.15 -15.37 -8.52
N LEU A 419 5.98 -15.76 -9.06
CA LEU A 419 5.25 -14.91 -10.00
C LEU A 419 4.64 -13.67 -9.34
N VAL A 420 4.35 -13.72 -8.03
CA VAL A 420 3.59 -12.72 -7.29
C VAL A 420 4.46 -11.88 -6.35
N LYS A 421 5.41 -12.52 -5.66
CA LYS A 421 6.20 -11.91 -4.58
C LYS A 421 6.86 -10.61 -5.03
N GLY A 422 6.60 -9.53 -4.29
CA GLY A 422 7.19 -8.20 -4.52
C GLY A 422 6.59 -7.41 -5.68
N LYS A 423 5.51 -7.88 -6.33
CA LYS A 423 4.91 -7.23 -7.51
C LYS A 423 3.53 -6.60 -7.25
N LEU A 424 3.03 -6.67 -6.02
CA LEU A 424 1.67 -6.27 -5.63
C LEU A 424 1.55 -4.78 -5.29
N ASN A 425 1.90 -3.90 -6.23
CA ASN A 425 2.01 -2.45 -5.98
C ASN A 425 0.70 -1.67 -6.17
N THR A 426 -0.27 -2.24 -6.89
CA THR A 426 -1.55 -1.60 -7.21
C THR A 426 -2.72 -2.56 -6.98
N LEU A 427 -3.95 -2.02 -6.88
CA LEU A 427 -5.17 -2.84 -6.87
C LEU A 427 -5.24 -3.77 -8.09
N THR A 428 -4.81 -3.30 -9.26
CA THR A 428 -4.79 -4.09 -10.49
C THR A 428 -3.74 -5.20 -10.43
N ASP A 429 -2.56 -4.95 -9.85
CA ASP A 429 -1.54 -6.00 -9.67
C ASP A 429 -2.04 -7.14 -8.81
N PHE A 430 -2.83 -6.83 -7.77
CA PHE A 430 -3.48 -7.84 -6.94
C PHE A 430 -4.44 -8.72 -7.72
N TYR A 431 -5.26 -8.12 -8.57
CA TYR A 431 -6.19 -8.92 -9.36
C TYR A 431 -5.46 -9.68 -10.47
N LEU A 432 -4.46 -9.09 -11.11
CA LEU A 432 -3.59 -9.78 -12.07
C LEU A 432 -2.85 -10.96 -11.44
N ALA A 433 -2.44 -10.84 -10.17
CA ALA A 433 -1.82 -11.94 -9.44
C ALA A 433 -2.73 -13.17 -9.39
N VAL A 434 -4.05 -12.99 -9.30
CA VAL A 434 -5.05 -14.07 -9.24
C VAL A 434 -5.48 -14.51 -10.65
N LEU A 435 -5.83 -13.53 -11.49
CA LEU A 435 -6.38 -13.75 -12.83
C LEU A 435 -5.36 -14.35 -13.79
N PHE A 436 -4.14 -13.78 -13.81
CA PHE A 436 -3.08 -14.20 -14.72
C PHE A 436 -1.68 -13.83 -14.16
N PRO A 437 -1.14 -14.62 -13.20
CA PRO A 437 0.03 -14.25 -12.40
C PRO A 437 1.29 -13.86 -13.21
N VAL A 438 1.43 -14.35 -14.44
CA VAL A 438 2.53 -14.01 -15.35
C VAL A 438 2.60 -12.50 -15.65
N ASP A 439 1.46 -11.80 -15.63
CA ASP A 439 1.37 -10.36 -15.86
C ASP A 439 1.28 -9.53 -14.56
N CYS A 440 1.42 -10.15 -13.39
CA CYS A 440 1.51 -9.44 -12.11
C CYS A 440 2.70 -8.45 -12.12
N GLY A 441 2.48 -7.22 -11.65
CA GLY A 441 3.45 -6.11 -11.70
C GLY A 441 3.23 -5.15 -12.88
N LYS A 442 2.32 -5.46 -13.79
CA LYS A 442 1.96 -4.62 -14.95
C LYS A 442 0.71 -3.77 -14.71
N GLY A 443 0.17 -3.71 -13.50
CA GLY A 443 -1.07 -3.00 -13.17
C GLY A 443 -1.07 -1.51 -13.48
N ASN A 444 0.11 -0.88 -13.59
CA ASN A 444 0.29 0.51 -14.00
C ASN A 444 0.43 0.71 -15.52
N GLN A 445 0.30 -0.35 -16.33
CA GLN A 445 0.46 -0.33 -17.78
C GLN A 445 -0.91 -0.53 -18.45
N PRO A 446 -1.77 0.50 -18.56
CA PRO A 446 -3.17 0.33 -18.96
C PRO A 446 -3.34 -0.37 -20.32
N ASN A 447 -2.44 -0.12 -21.27
CA ASN A 447 -2.50 -0.69 -22.63
C ASN A 447 -1.78 -2.04 -22.77
N HIS A 448 -1.28 -2.63 -21.68
CA HIS A 448 -0.71 -3.98 -21.71
C HIS A 448 -1.83 -4.99 -21.99
N VAL A 449 -1.59 -5.90 -22.95
CA VAL A 449 -2.55 -6.93 -23.37
C VAL A 449 -2.35 -8.17 -22.51
N VAL A 450 -3.40 -8.57 -21.79
CA VAL A 450 -3.42 -9.77 -20.93
C VAL A 450 -3.95 -10.97 -21.70
N PHE A 451 -5.09 -10.82 -22.37
CA PHE A 451 -5.67 -11.89 -23.21
C PHE A 451 -5.80 -11.42 -24.66
N ASP A 452 -5.62 -12.34 -25.60
CA ASP A 452 -5.67 -12.08 -27.04
C ASP A 452 -6.00 -13.39 -27.76
N ASN A 453 -7.25 -13.56 -28.19
CA ASN A 453 -7.70 -14.77 -28.90
C ASN A 453 -7.30 -14.83 -30.37
N SER A 454 -6.55 -13.84 -30.87
CA SER A 454 -5.93 -13.89 -32.19
C SER A 454 -4.57 -14.60 -32.19
N LEU A 455 -3.99 -14.83 -31.00
CA LEU A 455 -2.69 -15.50 -30.88
C LEU A 455 -2.76 -16.95 -31.36
N PRO A 456 -1.79 -17.42 -32.15
CA PRO A 456 -1.81 -18.78 -32.69
C PRO A 456 -1.64 -19.83 -31.60
N ILE A 457 -2.43 -20.91 -31.69
CA ILE A 457 -2.28 -22.10 -30.84
C ILE A 457 -1.35 -23.08 -31.56
N SER A 458 -0.32 -23.53 -30.85
CA SER A 458 0.64 -24.51 -31.38
C SER A 458 0.20 -25.95 -31.06
N TYR A 459 0.54 -26.88 -31.94
CA TYR A 459 0.21 -28.30 -31.82
C TYR A 459 1.47 -29.16 -31.96
N LYS A 460 1.52 -30.27 -31.21
CA LYS A 460 2.54 -31.32 -31.33
C LYS A 460 1.84 -32.68 -31.33
N ASN A 461 2.03 -33.49 -32.38
CA ASN A 461 1.41 -34.81 -32.56
C ASN A 461 -0.13 -34.77 -32.38
N GLY A 462 -0.79 -33.79 -32.99
CA GLY A 462 -2.25 -33.60 -32.87
C GLY A 462 -2.74 -33.09 -31.51
N LYS A 463 -1.86 -32.93 -30.51
CA LYS A 463 -2.21 -32.38 -29.18
C LYS A 463 -1.80 -30.92 -29.08
N VAL A 464 -2.67 -30.10 -28.48
CA VAL A 464 -2.38 -28.69 -28.17
C VAL A 464 -1.19 -28.56 -27.22
N ILE A 465 -0.29 -27.61 -27.51
CA ILE A 465 0.77 -27.18 -26.61
C ILE A 465 0.23 -26.03 -25.74
N ARG A 466 0.14 -26.24 -24.42
CA ARG A 466 -0.37 -25.26 -23.45
C ARG A 466 0.69 -24.24 -23.03
N ASN A 467 1.27 -23.53 -24.00
CA ASN A 467 2.23 -22.44 -23.76
C ASN A 467 1.52 -21.11 -23.41
N LEU A 468 2.29 -20.03 -23.25
CA LEU A 468 1.73 -18.71 -22.93
C LEU A 468 0.71 -18.22 -23.96
N ASN A 469 0.96 -18.44 -25.26
CA ASN A 469 0.03 -18.04 -26.32
C ASN A 469 -1.30 -18.79 -26.21
N TYR A 470 -1.26 -20.09 -25.94
CA TYR A 470 -2.47 -20.87 -25.67
C TYR A 470 -3.29 -20.27 -24.54
N TRP A 471 -2.66 -19.98 -23.39
CA TRP A 471 -3.37 -19.41 -22.24
C TRP A 471 -3.90 -18.00 -22.48
N ARG A 472 -3.15 -17.16 -23.19
CA ARG A 472 -3.62 -15.83 -23.61
C ARG A 472 -4.79 -15.91 -24.59
N ASN A 473 -4.79 -16.93 -25.46
CA ASN A 473 -5.87 -17.17 -26.41
C ASN A 473 -7.15 -17.64 -25.72
N VAL A 474 -7.08 -18.75 -24.97
CA VAL A 474 -8.27 -19.34 -24.34
C VAL A 474 -8.79 -18.52 -23.15
N GLY A 475 -7.93 -17.75 -22.49
CA GLY A 475 -8.30 -16.87 -21.39
C GLY A 475 -9.29 -15.78 -21.81
N TYR A 476 -9.15 -15.27 -23.04
CA TYR A 476 -10.10 -14.30 -23.59
C TYR A 476 -11.53 -14.88 -23.68
N SER A 477 -11.66 -16.15 -24.06
CA SER A 477 -12.96 -16.84 -24.13
C SER A 477 -13.61 -17.03 -22.76
N ALA A 478 -12.85 -16.99 -21.67
CA ALA A 478 -13.36 -17.04 -20.30
C ALA A 478 -13.82 -15.68 -19.75
N ASN A 479 -13.59 -14.58 -20.49
CA ASN A 479 -14.02 -13.26 -20.05
C ASN A 479 -15.55 -13.16 -19.91
N PRO A 480 -16.04 -12.35 -18.96
CA PRO A 480 -17.45 -11.96 -18.88
C PRO A 480 -17.98 -11.44 -20.21
N VAL A 481 -19.26 -11.67 -20.49
CA VAL A 481 -19.92 -11.30 -21.75
C VAL A 481 -19.78 -9.80 -22.07
N PHE A 482 -19.67 -8.93 -21.06
CA PHE A 482 -19.50 -7.49 -21.28
C PHE A 482 -18.09 -7.07 -21.77
N HIS A 483 -17.12 -7.99 -21.82
CA HIS A 483 -15.82 -7.81 -22.49
C HIS A 483 -15.82 -8.41 -23.91
N LYS A 484 -17.00 -8.82 -24.43
CA LYS A 484 -17.18 -9.42 -25.75
C LYS A 484 -18.27 -8.62 -26.50
N GLU A 485 -17.97 -8.16 -27.70
CA GLU A 485 -18.91 -7.60 -28.67
C GLU A 485 -19.73 -8.69 -29.40
N GLY A 486 -19.37 -9.98 -29.31
CA GLY A 486 -20.14 -11.11 -29.87
C GLY A 486 -19.53 -12.50 -29.66
N SER A 487 -20.19 -13.55 -30.20
CA SER A 487 -19.80 -14.97 -30.02
C SER A 487 -18.67 -15.46 -30.94
N LYS A 488 -18.21 -14.64 -31.89
CA LYS A 488 -17.20 -14.99 -32.92
C LYS A 488 -16.10 -13.94 -33.11
N GLU A 489 -15.88 -13.02 -32.18
CA GLU A 489 -14.90 -11.94 -32.39
C GLU A 489 -13.46 -12.36 -32.10
N LYS A 490 -12.53 -11.68 -32.78
CA LYS A 490 -11.13 -11.63 -32.38
C LYS A 490 -10.93 -10.38 -31.53
N GLY A 491 -10.62 -10.54 -30.24
CA GLY A 491 -10.52 -9.46 -29.29
C GLY A 491 -9.37 -9.61 -28.30
N LYS A 492 -9.08 -8.51 -27.61
CA LYS A 492 -8.01 -8.37 -26.63
C LYS A 492 -8.58 -7.90 -25.31
N THR A 493 -7.95 -8.28 -24.22
CA THR A 493 -8.23 -7.75 -22.87
C THR A 493 -7.03 -6.98 -22.37
N TYR A 494 -7.25 -5.73 -22.03
CA TYR A 494 -6.22 -4.83 -21.56
C TYR A 494 -6.23 -4.69 -20.03
N VAL A 495 -5.09 -4.30 -19.46
CA VAL A 495 -4.97 -4.04 -18.02
C VAL A 495 -5.94 -2.95 -17.54
N TRP A 496 -6.28 -1.95 -18.37
CA TRP A 496 -7.26 -0.93 -17.99
C TRP A 496 -8.66 -1.51 -17.75
N GLU A 497 -9.08 -2.50 -18.54
CA GLU A 497 -10.38 -3.18 -18.38
C GLU A 497 -10.44 -3.97 -17.07
N ILE A 498 -9.35 -4.67 -16.78
CA ILE A 498 -9.15 -5.42 -15.53
C ILE A 498 -9.16 -4.46 -14.34
N ALA A 499 -8.51 -3.30 -14.46
CA ALA A 499 -8.48 -2.25 -13.44
C ALA A 499 -9.88 -1.68 -13.16
N GLU A 500 -10.67 -1.40 -14.21
CA GLU A 500 -12.05 -0.93 -14.07
C GLU A 500 -12.95 -1.96 -13.39
N ASN A 501 -12.77 -3.25 -13.70
CA ASN A 501 -13.52 -4.34 -13.08
C ASN A 501 -13.23 -4.42 -11.58
N ILE A 502 -11.97 -4.58 -11.19
CA ILE A 502 -11.60 -4.75 -9.77
C ILE A 502 -11.92 -3.49 -8.95
N LYS A 503 -11.89 -2.30 -9.56
CA LYS A 503 -12.27 -1.05 -8.90
C LYS A 503 -13.73 -1.07 -8.40
N LYS A 504 -14.64 -1.77 -9.09
CA LYS A 504 -16.04 -1.92 -8.64
C LYS A 504 -16.10 -2.66 -7.30
N TRP A 505 -15.29 -3.70 -7.13
CA TRP A 505 -15.21 -4.48 -5.90
C TRP A 505 -14.56 -3.69 -4.77
N TYR A 506 -13.51 -2.93 -5.07
CA TYR A 506 -12.89 -2.02 -4.11
C TYR A 506 -13.88 -0.95 -3.63
N ASP A 507 -14.59 -0.28 -4.54
CA ASP A 507 -15.56 0.76 -4.18
C ASP A 507 -16.79 0.19 -3.45
N ASN A 508 -17.26 -1.00 -3.81
CA ASN A 508 -18.31 -1.70 -3.07
C ASN A 508 -17.83 -2.12 -1.67
N GLY A 509 -16.55 -2.42 -1.50
CA GLY A 509 -15.93 -2.70 -0.20
C GLY A 509 -16.07 -1.56 0.78
N LYS A 510 -16.03 -0.29 0.30
CA LYS A 510 -16.25 0.91 1.14
C LYS A 510 -17.63 0.96 1.76
N LYS A 511 -18.62 0.39 1.09
CA LYS A 511 -20.01 0.27 1.58
C LYS A 511 -20.18 -0.89 2.57
N ASN A 512 -19.25 -1.85 2.57
CA ASN A 512 -19.27 -3.08 3.36
C ASN A 512 -18.19 -3.11 4.46
N ILE A 513 -17.78 -1.94 4.96
CA ILE A 513 -16.94 -1.83 6.16
C ILE A 513 -17.72 -2.28 7.40
N THR A 514 -17.02 -2.70 8.45
CA THR A 514 -17.64 -3.13 9.71
C THR A 514 -18.31 -1.94 10.41
N LYS A 515 -19.65 -1.98 10.50
CA LYS A 515 -20.43 -0.98 11.26
C LYS A 515 -20.70 -1.43 12.69
N GLU A 516 -20.88 -2.74 12.86
CA GLU A 516 -21.14 -3.37 14.15
C GLU A 516 -19.93 -4.21 14.57
N PHE A 517 -19.37 -3.89 15.73
CA PHE A 517 -18.30 -4.66 16.32
C PHE A 517 -18.92 -5.65 17.28
N SER A 518 -19.05 -6.91 16.84
CA SER A 518 -19.31 -8.02 17.75
C SER A 518 -18.05 -8.27 18.56
N CYS A 519 -17.79 -7.42 19.55
CA CYS A 519 -16.91 -7.81 20.64
C CYS A 519 -17.71 -8.88 21.35
N GLN A 520 -17.28 -10.14 21.25
CA GLN A 520 -17.87 -11.19 22.04
C GLN A 520 -17.73 -10.76 23.51
N LYS A 521 -18.82 -10.27 24.10
CA LYS A 521 -19.08 -10.64 25.49
C LYS A 521 -19.15 -12.16 25.42
N ALA A 522 -18.15 -12.83 25.99
CA ALA A 522 -18.05 -14.28 25.97
C ALA A 522 -19.44 -14.86 26.29
N LYS A 523 -20.05 -15.54 25.31
CA LYS A 523 -21.31 -16.24 25.55
C LYS A 523 -20.97 -17.47 26.39
N VAL A 524 -21.38 -17.39 27.64
CA VAL A 524 -21.43 -18.45 28.63
C VAL A 524 -22.50 -19.46 28.21
N THR A 525 -22.11 -20.73 28.13
CA THR A 525 -23.02 -21.91 28.16
C THR A 525 -22.50 -22.80 29.31
N PRO A 526 -23.37 -23.43 30.12
CA PRO A 526 -23.15 -23.57 31.56
C PRO A 526 -22.33 -24.78 32.02
N LYS A 527 -21.69 -24.59 33.20
CA LYS A 527 -20.94 -25.52 34.08
C LYS A 527 -19.58 -25.98 33.50
N GLN A 528 -18.43 -25.74 34.13
CA GLN A 528 -18.14 -25.48 35.54
C GLN A 528 -17.32 -24.19 35.75
N THR A 529 -17.63 -23.56 36.88
CA THR A 529 -17.07 -22.34 37.45
C THR A 529 -15.55 -22.42 37.57
N GLU A 530 -14.83 -21.52 36.89
CA GLU A 530 -13.62 -20.88 37.45
C GLU A 530 -13.26 -19.65 36.60
N THR A 531 -13.15 -18.52 37.28
CA THR A 531 -12.87 -17.19 36.73
C THR A 531 -11.56 -17.17 35.94
N SER A 532 -11.64 -17.04 34.62
CA SER A 532 -10.47 -16.90 33.73
C SER A 532 -9.88 -15.49 33.82
N SER A 533 -9.25 -15.18 34.96
CA SER A 533 -8.26 -14.12 35.05
C SER A 533 -7.18 -14.35 34.00
N LYS A 534 -6.74 -13.30 33.30
CA LYS A 534 -5.57 -13.38 32.41
C LYS A 534 -4.35 -13.78 33.26
N ILE A 535 -3.69 -14.89 32.92
CA ILE A 535 -2.57 -15.43 33.72
C ILE A 535 -1.22 -15.07 33.09
N VAL A 536 -1.10 -15.09 31.77
CA VAL A 536 0.19 -14.84 31.09
C VAL A 536 0.33 -13.36 30.71
N TYR A 537 1.47 -12.78 31.10
CA TYR A 537 1.86 -11.40 30.84
C TYR A 537 3.25 -11.36 30.19
N PHE A 538 3.53 -10.25 29.50
CA PHE A 538 4.85 -9.97 28.96
C PHE A 538 5.53 -8.90 29.82
N ASP A 539 6.83 -9.04 29.99
CA ASP A 539 7.66 -8.01 30.62
C ASP A 539 7.58 -6.70 29.81
N SER A 540 7.50 -5.56 30.51
CA SER A 540 7.40 -4.24 29.88
C SER A 540 8.63 -3.85 29.06
N GLY A 541 9.78 -4.50 29.28
CA GLY A 541 10.99 -4.34 28.47
C GLY A 541 10.93 -5.04 27.11
N LEU A 542 9.89 -5.83 26.83
CA LEU A 542 9.71 -6.46 25.52
C LEU A 542 9.00 -5.52 24.54
N THR A 543 9.67 -5.26 23.41
CA THR A 543 9.08 -4.55 22.27
C THR A 543 7.86 -5.30 21.70
N GLU A 544 6.90 -4.59 21.13
CA GLU A 544 5.71 -5.20 20.51
C GLU A 544 6.05 -6.28 19.46
N GLU A 545 7.11 -6.11 18.66
CA GLU A 545 7.53 -7.13 17.68
C GLU A 545 7.87 -8.47 18.36
N ARG A 546 8.54 -8.42 19.52
CA ARG A 546 8.95 -9.59 20.31
C ARG A 546 7.77 -10.23 21.05
N VAL A 547 6.73 -9.46 21.35
CA VAL A 547 5.47 -9.96 21.93
C VAL A 547 4.63 -10.65 20.85
N ASN A 548 4.48 -10.01 19.69
CA ASN A 548 3.57 -10.44 18.62
C ASN A 548 4.01 -11.72 17.91
N VAL A 549 5.27 -12.14 18.04
CA VAL A 549 5.77 -13.41 17.47
C VAL A 549 5.41 -14.65 18.30
N VAL A 550 4.95 -14.48 19.54
CA VAL A 550 4.52 -15.61 20.37
C VAL A 550 3.13 -16.05 19.95
N SER A 551 3.00 -17.33 19.60
CA SER A 551 1.75 -17.90 19.13
C SER A 551 0.70 -17.96 20.25
N GLN A 552 -0.56 -17.79 19.89
CA GLN A 552 -1.66 -17.98 20.85
C GLN A 552 -1.74 -19.42 21.36
N PHE A 553 -1.31 -20.38 20.54
CA PHE A 553 -1.17 -21.78 20.95
C PHE A 553 -0.19 -21.93 22.13
N THR A 554 1.00 -21.33 22.02
CA THR A 554 1.96 -21.26 23.13
C THR A 554 1.35 -20.62 24.37
N ILE A 555 0.67 -19.48 24.25
CA ILE A 555 0.01 -18.83 25.40
C ILE A 555 -1.02 -19.77 26.04
N SER A 556 -1.82 -20.49 25.26
CA SER A 556 -2.82 -21.42 25.79
C SER A 556 -2.21 -22.58 26.59
N ILE A 557 -1.06 -23.11 26.16
CA ILE A 557 -0.31 -24.13 26.90
C ILE A 557 0.18 -23.58 28.24
N LEU A 558 0.74 -22.36 28.23
CA LEU A 558 1.22 -21.71 29.45
C LEU A 558 0.08 -21.43 30.44
N GLU A 559 -1.06 -20.94 29.95
CA GLU A 559 -2.23 -20.68 30.80
C GLU A 559 -2.81 -21.97 31.39
N LYS A 560 -2.88 -23.05 30.60
CA LYS A 560 -3.31 -24.36 31.09
C LYS A 560 -2.37 -24.90 32.16
N ALA A 561 -1.06 -24.88 31.90
CA ALA A 561 -0.07 -25.34 32.87
C ALA A 561 -0.07 -24.47 34.14
N ALA A 562 -0.27 -23.17 34.00
CA ALA A 562 -0.36 -22.26 35.15
C ALA A 562 -1.56 -22.57 36.04
N LYS A 563 -2.75 -22.77 35.45
CA LYS A 563 -3.96 -23.14 36.21
C LYS A 563 -3.76 -24.44 36.97
N ASN A 564 -3.28 -25.48 36.29
CA ASN A 564 -3.06 -26.80 36.89
C ASN A 564 -1.98 -26.80 37.99
N SER A 565 -1.12 -25.79 38.00
CA SER A 565 -0.07 -25.62 39.01
C SER A 565 -0.40 -24.52 40.03
N ALA A 566 -1.64 -24.02 40.06
CA ALA A 566 -2.08 -22.94 40.94
C ALA A 566 -1.20 -21.66 40.85
N ASN A 567 -0.71 -21.36 39.64
CA ASN A 567 -0.09 -20.09 39.28
C ASN A 567 -1.16 -19.15 38.70
N ASP A 568 -1.39 -18.02 39.37
CA ASP A 568 -2.34 -16.98 38.97
C ASP A 568 -1.72 -15.94 38.02
N LYS A 569 -0.39 -15.91 37.94
CA LYS A 569 0.37 -15.02 37.05
C LYS A 569 1.62 -15.69 36.52
N LEU A 570 1.93 -15.46 35.25
CA LEU A 570 3.22 -15.79 34.62
C LEU A 570 3.73 -14.56 33.85
N ILE A 571 5.04 -14.34 33.87
CA ILE A 571 5.67 -13.24 33.13
C ILE A 571 6.71 -13.80 32.17
N ILE A 572 6.46 -13.63 30.88
CA ILE A 572 7.42 -13.90 29.81
C ILE A 572 8.41 -12.73 29.74
N THR A 573 9.68 -13.03 29.95
CA THR A 573 10.77 -12.05 30.06
C THR A 573 11.66 -12.00 28.83
N SER A 574 11.64 -13.06 28.00
CA SER A 574 12.34 -13.11 26.73
C SER A 574 11.58 -13.99 25.74
N THR A 575 11.70 -13.64 24.46
CA THR A 575 11.19 -14.36 23.28
C THR A 575 12.30 -14.44 22.23
N ILE A 576 12.00 -14.48 20.92
CA ILE A 576 13.02 -14.37 19.87
C ILE A 576 13.87 -13.09 19.99
N ARG A 577 15.15 -13.17 19.62
CA ARG A 577 16.04 -12.02 19.42
C ARG A 577 16.62 -12.04 18.02
N SER A 578 16.64 -10.90 17.34
CA SER A 578 17.43 -10.75 16.11
C SER A 578 18.93 -10.85 16.41
N THR A 579 19.73 -11.14 15.39
CA THR A 579 21.20 -11.15 15.50
C THR A 579 21.73 -9.82 16.02
N ARG A 580 21.18 -8.71 15.50
CA ARG A 580 21.51 -7.36 15.95
C ARG A 580 21.14 -7.14 17.41
N LYS A 581 19.95 -7.55 17.84
CA LYS A 581 19.56 -7.39 19.25
C LYS A 581 20.41 -8.26 20.17
N GLN A 582 20.82 -9.44 19.71
CA GLN A 582 21.73 -10.29 20.44
C GLN A 582 23.13 -9.65 20.57
N ALA A 583 23.63 -8.99 19.52
CA ALA A 583 24.87 -8.21 19.57
C ALA A 583 24.78 -7.05 20.58
N GLU A 584 23.68 -6.30 20.60
CA GLU A 584 23.46 -5.21 21.56
C GLU A 584 23.47 -5.71 23.01
N VAL A 585 22.81 -6.85 23.29
CA VAL A 585 22.79 -7.46 24.62
C VAL A 585 24.19 -7.88 25.04
N MET A 586 24.94 -8.54 24.14
CA MET A 586 26.32 -8.96 24.42
C MET A 586 27.24 -7.76 24.64
N TYR A 587 27.14 -6.72 23.80
CA TYR A 587 27.89 -5.48 23.96
C TYR A 587 27.61 -4.80 25.31
N SER A 588 26.33 -4.73 25.69
CA SER A 588 25.90 -4.10 26.95
C SER A 588 26.43 -4.86 28.16
N ASN A 589 26.40 -6.19 28.13
CA ASN A 589 26.89 -7.01 29.23
C ASN A 589 28.39 -6.81 29.44
N GLU A 590 29.18 -6.90 28.37
CA GLU A 590 30.64 -6.70 28.44
C GLU A 590 31.02 -5.27 28.81
N SER A 591 30.33 -4.27 28.25
CA SER A 591 30.62 -2.86 28.57
C SER A 591 30.28 -2.50 30.01
N SER A 592 29.33 -3.21 30.63
CA SER A 592 28.95 -3.02 32.03
C SER A 592 29.76 -3.89 33.01
N GLY A 593 30.80 -4.60 32.55
CA GLY A 593 31.63 -5.47 33.40
C GLY A 593 30.94 -6.78 33.82
N ASN A 594 29.76 -7.07 33.28
CA ASN A 594 29.03 -8.32 33.51
C ASN A 594 29.54 -9.39 32.54
N HIS A 595 30.79 -9.84 32.73
CA HIS A 595 31.44 -10.83 31.87
C HIS A 595 30.74 -12.19 31.97
N ILE A 596 29.83 -12.45 31.02
CA ILE A 596 29.09 -13.72 30.97
C ILE A 596 30.01 -14.78 30.36
N ARG A 597 30.06 -15.97 30.97
CA ARG A 597 30.80 -17.10 30.40
C ARG A 597 30.08 -17.66 29.17
N TYR A 598 30.49 -17.20 27.98
CA TYR A 598 29.92 -17.66 26.71
C TYR A 598 30.50 -19.01 26.23
N ALA A 599 29.68 -19.77 25.49
CA ALA A 599 30.12 -20.91 24.68
C ALA A 599 31.01 -20.45 23.51
N ALA A 600 31.65 -21.38 22.79
CA ALA A 600 32.62 -21.05 21.73
C ALA A 600 32.11 -20.02 20.69
N PRO A 601 30.87 -20.14 20.15
CA PRO A 601 30.34 -19.13 19.22
C PRO A 601 30.21 -17.75 19.87
N GLY A 602 29.74 -17.68 21.12
CA GLY A 602 29.62 -16.40 21.83
C GLY A 602 30.98 -15.78 22.14
N ARG A 603 32.01 -16.58 22.48
CA ARG A 603 33.39 -16.08 22.67
C ARG A 603 33.97 -15.48 21.39
N ALA A 604 33.66 -16.05 20.22
CA ALA A 604 34.07 -15.48 18.94
C ALA A 604 33.48 -14.07 18.72
N VAL A 605 32.24 -13.84 19.16
CA VAL A 605 31.61 -12.51 19.12
C VAL A 605 32.24 -11.57 20.15
N ILE A 606 32.60 -12.05 21.34
CA ILE A 606 33.32 -11.24 22.34
C ILE A 606 34.73 -10.86 21.87
N ALA A 607 35.41 -11.71 21.09
CA ALA A 607 36.68 -11.34 20.47
C ALA A 607 36.53 -10.15 19.51
N VAL A 608 35.42 -10.05 18.79
CA VAL A 608 35.09 -8.87 17.95
C VAL A 608 34.88 -7.63 18.83
N PHE A 609 34.14 -7.77 19.93
CA PHE A 609 33.98 -6.69 20.91
C PHE A 609 35.33 -6.18 21.44
N ASN A 610 36.20 -7.09 21.91
CA ASN A 610 37.51 -6.74 22.46
C ASN A 610 38.42 -6.07 21.42
N THR A 611 38.40 -6.55 20.17
CA THR A 611 39.15 -5.96 19.06
C THR A 611 38.66 -4.56 18.72
N GLY A 612 37.35 -4.34 18.68
CA GLY A 612 36.78 -3.02 18.44
C GLY A 612 37.08 -2.04 19.58
N LYS A 613 37.05 -2.52 20.83
CA LYS A 613 37.43 -1.72 22.01
C LYS A 613 38.91 -1.32 22.01
N SER A 614 39.82 -2.23 21.68
CA SER A 614 41.26 -1.92 21.62
C SER A 614 41.60 -0.92 20.51
N ARG A 615 40.80 -0.88 19.45
CA ARG A 615 40.91 0.07 18.33
C ARG A 615 40.15 1.38 18.56
N SER A 616 39.53 1.57 19.73
CA SER A 616 38.68 2.73 20.03
C SER A 616 37.57 2.98 19.00
N GLU A 617 37.02 1.91 18.42
CA GLU A 617 35.92 2.01 17.46
C GLU A 617 34.62 2.48 18.11
N SER A 618 33.73 3.09 17.32
CA SER A 618 32.44 3.55 17.82
C SER A 618 31.56 2.37 18.27
N LYS A 619 30.72 2.60 19.29
CA LYS A 619 29.74 1.61 19.78
C LYS A 619 28.94 0.98 18.64
N GLU A 620 28.48 1.79 17.69
CA GLU A 620 27.69 1.33 16.56
C GLU A 620 28.49 0.40 15.64
N LYS A 621 29.75 0.74 15.36
CA LYS A 621 30.63 -0.10 14.56
C LYS A 621 30.89 -1.44 15.23
N ILE A 622 31.19 -1.44 16.54
CA ILE A 622 31.42 -2.68 17.29
C ILE A 622 30.18 -3.57 17.28
N ILE A 623 28.98 -3.01 17.52
CA ILE A 623 27.73 -3.81 17.50
C ILE A 623 27.43 -4.30 16.08
N SER A 624 27.73 -3.52 15.04
CA SER A 624 27.56 -3.94 13.64
C SER A 624 28.48 -5.11 13.29
N ASP A 625 29.75 -5.06 13.69
CA ASP A 625 30.72 -6.13 13.45
C ASP A 625 30.37 -7.39 14.27
N MET A 626 29.89 -7.22 15.50
CA MET A 626 29.34 -8.31 16.31
C MET A 626 28.09 -8.93 15.66
N ASP A 627 27.15 -8.12 15.14
CA ASP A 627 25.96 -8.60 14.43
C ASP A 627 26.36 -9.41 13.19
N LYS A 628 27.31 -8.89 12.39
CA LYS A 628 27.87 -9.62 11.25
C LYS A 628 28.46 -10.96 11.69
N LYS A 629 29.23 -10.98 12.77
CA LYS A 629 29.81 -12.23 13.27
C LYS A 629 28.75 -13.23 13.74
N ILE A 630 27.68 -12.75 14.37
CA ILE A 630 26.55 -13.60 14.78
C ILE A 630 25.86 -14.20 13.55
N LYS A 631 25.69 -13.44 12.45
CA LYS A 631 25.12 -13.94 11.20
C LYS A 631 26.00 -15.03 10.58
N GLU A 632 27.30 -14.78 10.44
CA GLU A 632 28.27 -15.77 9.93
C GLU A 632 28.23 -17.08 10.72
N LEU A 633 28.23 -16.99 12.06
CA LEU A 633 28.13 -18.16 12.93
C LEU A 633 26.80 -18.90 12.72
N SER A 634 25.69 -18.17 12.64
CA SER A 634 24.37 -18.76 12.38
C SER A 634 24.30 -19.47 11.03
N GLU A 635 24.95 -18.96 9.98
CA GLU A 635 25.03 -19.59 8.65
C GLU A 635 25.81 -20.91 8.70
N SER A 636 26.84 -20.99 9.55
CA SER A 636 27.58 -22.22 9.83
C SER A 636 26.88 -23.19 10.81
N GLY A 637 25.61 -22.92 11.16
CA GLY A 637 24.84 -23.72 12.11
C GLY A 637 25.25 -23.54 13.58
N GLN A 638 26.13 -22.58 13.89
CA GLN A 638 26.60 -22.30 15.24
C GLN A 638 25.74 -21.21 15.90
N ARG A 639 25.22 -21.51 17.09
CA ARG A 639 24.28 -20.63 17.79
C ARG A 639 24.94 -19.89 18.95
N VAL A 640 24.82 -18.56 18.96
CA VAL A 640 25.39 -17.69 20.01
C VAL A 640 24.49 -17.56 21.25
N SER A 641 23.18 -17.80 21.10
CA SER A 641 22.19 -17.73 22.19
C SER A 641 20.96 -18.56 21.86
N LEU A 642 20.35 -19.18 22.87
CA LEU A 642 19.09 -19.91 22.75
C LEU A 642 17.88 -19.04 22.35
N HIS A 643 18.00 -17.71 22.25
CA HIS A 643 16.95 -16.83 21.73
C HIS A 643 17.26 -16.28 20.34
N CYS A 644 18.50 -16.45 19.86
CA CYS A 644 18.92 -15.98 18.54
C CYS A 644 18.67 -17.09 17.52
N VAL A 645 17.54 -17.03 16.83
CA VAL A 645 17.12 -17.92 15.73
C VAL A 645 16.45 -17.10 14.64
N SER A 646 16.34 -17.66 13.44
CA SER A 646 15.52 -17.07 12.38
C SER A 646 14.04 -17.02 12.76
N LYS A 647 13.30 -16.09 12.16
CA LYS A 647 11.86 -15.96 12.39
C LYS A 647 11.11 -17.22 11.94
N GLU A 648 11.58 -17.87 10.89
CA GLU A 648 11.01 -19.11 10.33
C GLU A 648 11.23 -20.31 11.25
N ALA A 649 12.38 -20.38 11.93
CA ALA A 649 12.63 -21.41 12.93
C ALA A 649 11.76 -21.16 14.18
N TYR A 650 11.68 -19.90 14.62
CA TYR A 650 10.88 -19.52 15.78
C TYR A 650 9.37 -19.70 15.57
N SER A 651 8.86 -19.46 14.36
CA SER A 651 7.45 -19.64 14.05
C SER A 651 7.00 -21.11 14.14
N LYS A 652 7.95 -22.06 14.04
CA LYS A 652 7.72 -23.50 14.22
C LYS A 652 8.02 -23.97 15.65
N ASN A 653 8.83 -23.22 16.38
CA ASN A 653 9.23 -23.53 17.75
C ASN A 653 9.42 -22.23 18.53
N ASN A 654 8.41 -21.84 19.31
CA ASN A 654 8.46 -20.64 20.13
C ASN A 654 9.40 -20.88 21.33
N ILE A 655 10.40 -20.02 21.47
CA ILE A 655 11.44 -20.10 22.51
C ILE A 655 11.28 -18.93 23.47
N ILE A 656 10.88 -19.21 24.71
CA ILE A 656 10.50 -18.19 25.69
C ILE A 656 11.16 -18.42 27.04
N ASP A 657 11.43 -17.32 27.74
CA ASP A 657 11.90 -17.33 29.13
C ASP A 657 10.78 -16.87 30.05
N ILE A 658 10.38 -17.70 31.01
CA ILE A 658 9.37 -17.37 32.01
C ILE A 658 10.08 -17.07 33.33
N SER A 659 9.76 -15.93 33.96
CA SER A 659 10.32 -15.60 35.26
C SER A 659 9.81 -16.58 36.33
N TYR A 660 10.72 -17.24 37.04
CA TYR A 660 10.37 -18.05 38.22
C TYR A 660 10.24 -17.23 39.50
N SER A 661 10.74 -15.99 39.51
CA SER A 661 10.71 -15.09 40.68
C SER A 661 9.62 -14.02 40.59
N ARG A 662 9.13 -13.71 39.38
CA ARG A 662 8.10 -12.70 39.14
C ARG A 662 6.86 -13.34 38.53
N GLY A 663 5.80 -13.41 39.32
CA GLY A 663 4.50 -13.93 38.91
C GLY A 663 4.29 -15.39 39.26
N ALA A 664 5.24 -16.28 38.95
CA ALA A 664 5.06 -17.71 39.17
C ALA A 664 5.14 -18.08 40.67
N LYS A 665 3.98 -18.28 41.31
CA LYS A 665 3.83 -18.71 42.71
C LYS A 665 4.39 -20.12 42.97
N ASN A 666 4.11 -21.07 42.07
CA ASN A 666 4.54 -22.47 42.15
C ASN A 666 5.33 -22.86 40.90
N PRO A 667 6.57 -22.36 40.75
CA PRO A 667 7.32 -22.52 39.50
C PRO A 667 7.80 -23.96 39.25
N ARG A 668 7.95 -24.78 40.31
CA ARG A 668 8.28 -26.21 40.18
C ARG A 668 7.11 -27.01 39.61
N ASP A 669 5.90 -26.76 40.12
CA ASP A 669 4.68 -27.39 39.61
C ASP A 669 4.34 -26.92 38.20
N LEU A 670 4.62 -25.65 37.88
CA LEU A 670 4.52 -25.15 36.51
C LEU A 670 5.35 -26.00 35.55
N ILE A 671 6.61 -26.31 35.88
CA ILE A 671 7.47 -27.14 35.04
C ILE A 671 6.91 -28.56 34.91
N ARG A 672 6.40 -29.14 36.01
CA ARG A 672 5.77 -30.47 36.02
C ARG A 672 4.51 -30.52 35.16
N GLU A 673 3.75 -29.42 35.07
CA GLU A 673 2.58 -29.33 34.20
C GLU A 673 2.95 -29.07 32.74
N LEU A 674 3.91 -28.19 32.48
CA LEU A 674 4.37 -27.88 31.12
C LEU A 674 4.89 -29.13 30.40
N VAL A 675 5.69 -29.95 31.08
CA VAL A 675 6.32 -31.11 30.43
C VAL A 675 5.32 -32.18 29.97
N LYS A 676 4.10 -32.19 30.54
CA LYS A 676 3.02 -33.12 30.16
C LYS A 676 2.49 -32.82 28.76
N ASP A 677 2.63 -31.59 28.27
CA ASP A 677 2.15 -31.24 26.93
C ASP A 677 3.12 -31.75 25.85
N PRO A 678 2.63 -32.48 24.83
CA PRO A 678 3.49 -33.03 23.78
C PRO A 678 4.16 -31.95 22.92
N ALA A 679 3.59 -30.75 22.84
CA ALA A 679 4.17 -29.64 22.09
C ALA A 679 5.35 -28.99 22.83
N VAL A 680 5.46 -29.16 24.16
CA VAL A 680 6.64 -28.74 24.91
C VAL A 680 7.77 -29.72 24.60
N THR A 681 8.82 -29.21 23.96
CA THR A 681 9.94 -30.01 23.46
C THR A 681 11.16 -29.96 24.37
N LYS A 682 11.33 -28.84 25.09
CA LYS A 682 12.47 -28.64 25.98
C LYS A 682 12.15 -27.65 27.08
N ILE A 683 12.63 -27.94 28.29
CA ILE A 683 12.62 -27.04 29.43
C ILE A 683 14.03 -26.98 30.02
N ILE A 684 14.54 -25.78 30.30
CA ILE A 684 15.79 -25.58 31.05
C ILE A 684 15.49 -24.68 32.25
N HIS A 685 15.94 -25.02 33.46
CA HIS A 685 15.58 -24.21 34.64
C HIS A 685 16.63 -24.26 35.77
N PRO A 686 16.64 -23.24 36.65
CA PRO A 686 17.56 -23.16 37.79
C PRO A 686 17.04 -23.78 39.10
N LEU A 687 15.83 -24.33 39.10
CA LEU A 687 15.18 -24.80 40.34
C LEU A 687 15.57 -26.23 40.73
N ASN A 688 16.08 -26.43 41.94
CA ASN A 688 16.35 -27.77 42.51
C ASN A 688 15.03 -28.55 42.74
N ASN A 689 15.12 -29.88 42.79
CA ASN A 689 14.04 -30.81 43.16
C ASN A 689 12.83 -30.81 42.20
N VAL A 690 13.10 -30.68 40.90
CA VAL A 690 12.13 -30.89 39.81
C VAL A 690 12.27 -32.33 39.29
N VAL A 691 11.17 -32.92 38.80
CA VAL A 691 11.12 -34.32 38.34
C VAL A 691 12.11 -34.57 37.20
N SER A 692 12.78 -35.72 37.21
CA SER A 692 13.64 -36.15 36.10
C SER A 692 12.78 -36.51 34.88
N ASN A 693 13.02 -35.84 33.76
CA ASN A 693 12.34 -36.08 32.49
C ASN A 693 13.30 -35.76 31.34
N SER A 694 13.25 -36.52 30.24
CA SER A 694 14.13 -36.32 29.08
C SER A 694 14.03 -34.93 28.43
N LYS A 695 12.89 -34.24 28.61
CA LYS A 695 12.67 -32.87 28.12
C LYS A 695 13.15 -31.79 29.10
N ILE A 696 13.44 -32.14 30.36
CA ILE A 696 13.78 -31.19 31.42
C ILE A 696 15.29 -31.25 31.68
N LYS A 697 15.94 -30.08 31.63
CA LYS A 697 17.35 -29.91 31.97
C LYS A 697 17.50 -28.94 33.15
N PHE A 698 18.12 -29.42 34.22
CA PHE A 698 18.48 -28.57 35.35
C PHE A 698 19.82 -27.85 35.08
N ASP A 699 19.83 -26.53 35.24
CA ASP A 699 21.01 -25.69 35.09
C ASP A 699 20.90 -24.46 36.03
N THR A 700 21.70 -24.44 37.09
CA THR A 700 21.70 -23.38 38.11
C THR A 700 22.08 -22.01 37.57
N LYS A 701 22.65 -21.93 36.35
CA LYS A 701 23.05 -20.68 35.71
C LYS A 701 21.96 -20.05 34.86
N GLU A 702 20.83 -20.72 34.66
CA GLU A 702 19.72 -20.14 33.90
C GLU A 702 19.01 -19.06 34.71
N PRO A 703 18.82 -17.85 34.15
CA PRO A 703 18.17 -16.74 34.86
C PRO A 703 16.63 -16.85 34.88
N ALA A 704 16.06 -17.82 34.16
CA ALA A 704 14.62 -17.99 33.97
C ALA A 704 14.27 -19.45 33.67
N ILE A 705 12.97 -19.75 33.59
CA ILE A 705 12.49 -21.03 33.07
C ILE A 705 12.49 -20.96 31.55
N HIS A 706 13.50 -21.61 31.00
CA HIS A 706 13.69 -22.05 29.63
C HIS A 706 12.51 -22.83 29.06
N VAL A 707 11.74 -22.38 28.07
CA VAL A 707 10.73 -23.25 27.42
C VAL A 707 10.75 -23.14 25.90
N GLU A 708 10.84 -24.30 25.23
CA GLU A 708 10.69 -24.43 23.77
C GLU A 708 9.39 -25.19 23.44
N ILE A 709 8.50 -24.54 22.69
CA ILE A 709 7.16 -25.06 22.35
C ILE A 709 7.01 -25.14 20.84
N LYS A 710 6.85 -26.35 20.32
CA LYS A 710 6.57 -26.60 18.91
C LYS A 710 5.18 -26.07 18.57
N VAL A 711 5.12 -25.11 17.67
CA VAL A 711 3.88 -24.50 17.20
C VAL A 711 3.36 -25.34 16.04
N GLN A 712 2.12 -25.81 16.15
CA GLN A 712 1.47 -26.67 15.14
C GLN A 712 1.00 -25.89 13.92
#